data_AF-A0A371WVP9-F1
#
_entry.id   AF-A0A371WVP9-F1
#
_cell.length_a   1.000
_cell.length_b   1.000
_cell.length_c   1.000
_cell.angle_alpha   90.00
_cell.angle_beta   90.00
_cell.angle_gamma   90.00
#
_symmetry.space_group_name_H-M   'P 1'
#
loop_
_entity.id
_entity.type
_entity.pdbx_description
1 polymer ?
#
loop_
_entity_poly.entity_id
_entity_poly.type
_entity_poly.pdbx_seq_one_letter_code
_entity_poly.pdbx_strand_id
1 'polypeptide(L)'
;MIWAWLSKLITWRSVRSIAAVCFLSLLPCPAVAQTEGSQTLIAWRLPTGIYLKGSFSGINELQSLAARAGTTIINADDINKAEGRPSSLMVLAISVLSDMQLGRVEINASQFSVEGVARATKVGVLKEQILQRIPTTIHVESLRIDSPEQAPFHWAIVTGLPNASGDSGVTMGGDVISEDARTMLDLSAQIVSTEPRIIDQTRVRLNSPKYYLGVETTLLSQMKILSKGFAWVYDNRFDLVGGSLSIRSTESDTGCEELGKKLPKDVLCRLVDISNNWPNKATNFNPTTASNLDPFTPVNASDVVEATKEISEIDHSSDPRIVDILYATVRAPNKSDSVPGHAAYTGERNSQLEFGRARIRIPEDHKIGRLELPGGLSVFGFDLIRQAPDPNKHFLIRSVQPLTSEQWDDLIDSVGPKDAVIFVHGFNNSFEDGVLRIAQITWDLQYKGLPVLFSWASRGEIADYEYDRNSALVAREAFMQLLDNLREKHGITKVHIIAHSMGSFLVLDALANARQLPGAMGQLILAAPDVDRDQFKAEIPLLGKTFSGLTLYASSNDRALEASMKLAGNIPRAGDVPPDGPIVIQGLDTLDVSSLGEEMFGLNHGTFAEARPLIDDMSLILSQGLRPPRLAEERPVPDNGTPVRYWRFSQ
;
A
#
# COMPACT_ATOMS: atom_id res chain seq x y z
N MET A 1 -38.35 -62.61 -31.13
CA MET A 1 -38.48 -62.74 -29.66
C MET A 1 -37.17 -62.60 -28.88
N ILE A 2 -35.98 -62.63 -29.51
CA ILE A 2 -34.69 -62.34 -28.84
C ILE A 2 -34.29 -60.85 -28.89
N TRP A 3 -34.88 -60.07 -29.81
CA TRP A 3 -34.62 -58.62 -29.93
C TRP A 3 -35.35 -57.73 -28.91
N ALA A 4 -36.33 -58.26 -28.18
CA ALA A 4 -37.06 -57.50 -27.15
C ALA A 4 -36.39 -57.59 -25.75
N TRP A 5 -35.31 -58.36 -25.62
CA TRP A 5 -34.58 -58.55 -24.36
C TRP A 5 -33.21 -57.83 -24.33
N LEU A 6 -32.69 -57.39 -25.48
CA LEU A 6 -31.39 -56.70 -25.58
C LEU A 6 -31.46 -55.17 -25.41
N SER A 7 -32.65 -54.57 -25.38
CA SER A 7 -32.83 -53.11 -25.25
C SER A 7 -32.75 -52.59 -23.80
N LYS A 8 -32.44 -53.45 -22.82
CA LYS A 8 -32.34 -53.07 -21.39
C LYS A 8 -30.91 -53.11 -20.80
N LEU A 9 -29.86 -53.27 -21.60
CA LEU A 9 -28.49 -53.51 -21.07
C LEU A 9 -27.35 -52.65 -21.64
N ILE A 10 -27.62 -51.48 -22.23
CA ILE A 10 -26.55 -50.57 -22.67
C ILE A 10 -26.67 -49.21 -21.99
N THR A 11 -26.17 -49.17 -20.75
CA THR A 11 -25.73 -47.94 -20.08
C THR A 11 -24.25 -47.69 -20.44
N TRP A 12 -23.97 -46.52 -21.00
CA TRP A 12 -22.69 -45.79 -20.98
C TRP A 12 -21.39 -46.62 -21.04
N ARG A 13 -20.73 -46.66 -22.20
CA ARG A 13 -19.26 -46.50 -22.33
C ARG A 13 -18.78 -46.45 -23.79
N SER A 14 -17.97 -45.42 -24.07
CA SER A 14 -16.98 -45.27 -25.15
C SER A 14 -17.43 -44.94 -26.60
N VAL A 15 -17.02 -43.74 -27.03
CA VAL A 15 -17.13 -43.14 -28.37
C VAL A 15 -16.21 -43.82 -29.43
N ARG A 16 -15.56 -44.95 -29.11
CA ARG A 16 -14.59 -45.58 -30.04
C ARG A 16 -15.20 -46.56 -31.05
N SER A 17 -16.50 -46.85 -30.99
CA SER A 17 -17.11 -47.88 -31.84
C SER A 17 -17.80 -47.37 -33.12
N ILE A 18 -17.93 -46.05 -33.32
CA ILE A 18 -18.56 -45.50 -34.54
C ILE A 18 -17.61 -45.53 -35.75
N ALA A 19 -16.29 -45.42 -35.52
CA ALA A 19 -15.30 -45.52 -36.59
C ALA A 19 -15.20 -46.93 -37.21
N ALA A 20 -15.49 -47.99 -36.44
CA ALA A 20 -15.41 -49.37 -36.91
C ALA A 20 -16.57 -49.77 -37.84
N VAL A 21 -17.72 -49.08 -37.76
CA VAL A 21 -18.90 -49.37 -38.59
C VAL A 21 -18.79 -48.73 -39.98
N CYS A 22 -17.98 -47.68 -40.13
CA CYS A 22 -17.83 -46.97 -41.41
C CYS A 22 -16.85 -47.64 -42.40
N PHE A 23 -16.07 -48.64 -41.98
CA PHE A 23 -15.09 -49.32 -42.85
C PHE A 23 -15.72 -50.41 -43.76
N LEU A 24 -17.01 -50.72 -43.59
CA LEU A 24 -17.69 -51.82 -44.29
C LEU A 24 -18.81 -51.36 -45.26
N SER A 25 -19.07 -50.07 -45.39
CA SER A 25 -20.07 -49.54 -46.33
C SER A 25 -19.47 -48.41 -47.17
N LEU A 26 -19.31 -48.65 -48.48
CA LEU A 26 -18.86 -47.70 -49.51
C LEU A 26 -19.86 -46.54 -49.73
N LEU A 27 -20.16 -45.75 -48.70
CA LEU A 27 -20.94 -44.52 -48.80
C LEU A 27 -20.14 -43.33 -48.26
N PRO A 28 -20.30 -42.11 -48.82
CA PRO A 28 -19.61 -40.93 -48.34
C PRO A 28 -20.15 -40.55 -46.95
N CYS A 29 -19.29 -40.60 -45.93
CA CYS A 29 -19.60 -40.03 -44.63
C CYS A 29 -19.73 -38.50 -44.75
N PRO A 30 -20.76 -37.88 -44.16
CA PRO A 30 -20.72 -36.44 -43.93
C PRO A 30 -19.52 -36.15 -43.03
N ALA A 31 -18.74 -35.12 -43.38
CA ALA A 31 -17.71 -34.60 -42.50
C ALA A 31 -18.34 -34.41 -41.12
N VAL A 32 -17.87 -35.15 -40.12
CA VAL A 32 -18.17 -34.84 -38.73
C VAL A 32 -17.56 -33.47 -38.51
N ALA A 33 -18.39 -32.44 -38.64
CA ALA A 33 -18.11 -31.14 -38.07
C ALA A 33 -17.76 -31.43 -36.61
N GLN A 34 -16.48 -31.32 -36.26
CA GLN A 34 -16.11 -31.09 -34.88
C GLN A 34 -16.94 -29.88 -34.47
N THR A 35 -17.94 -30.12 -33.63
CA THR A 35 -18.72 -29.08 -32.98
C THR A 35 -17.72 -28.03 -32.49
N GLU A 36 -17.80 -26.82 -33.03
CA GLU A 36 -17.15 -25.63 -32.47
C GLU A 36 -17.62 -25.53 -31.02
N GLY A 37 -16.92 -26.19 -30.12
CA GLY A 37 -17.32 -26.33 -28.74
C GLY A 37 -17.13 -24.98 -28.07
N SER A 38 -18.24 -24.27 -27.81
CA SER A 38 -18.42 -23.30 -26.73
C SER A 38 -17.16 -22.51 -26.32
N GLN A 39 -16.41 -21.97 -27.29
CA GLN A 39 -15.14 -21.32 -26.98
C GLN A 39 -15.43 -19.94 -26.39
N THR A 40 -14.81 -19.64 -25.26
CA THR A 40 -14.96 -18.37 -24.55
C THR A 40 -13.60 -17.73 -24.39
N LEU A 41 -13.55 -16.41 -24.61
CA LEU A 41 -12.32 -15.63 -24.48
C LEU A 41 -12.63 -14.31 -23.80
N ILE A 42 -11.86 -13.96 -22.79
CA ILE A 42 -11.72 -12.59 -22.33
C ILE A 42 -10.25 -12.21 -22.51
N ALA A 43 -10.02 -11.09 -23.17
CA ALA A 43 -8.70 -10.64 -23.55
C ALA A 43 -8.54 -9.15 -23.26
N TRP A 44 -7.39 -8.75 -22.73
CA TRP A 44 -7.08 -7.36 -22.42
C TRP A 44 -5.77 -6.95 -23.09
N ARG A 45 -5.76 -5.77 -23.71
CA ARG A 45 -4.56 -5.07 -24.17
C ARG A 45 -4.15 -4.09 -23.09
N LEU A 46 -2.96 -4.32 -22.51
CA LEU A 46 -2.31 -3.47 -21.52
C LEU A 46 -0.95 -2.98 -22.08
N PRO A 47 -0.25 -2.05 -21.41
CA PRO A 47 0.99 -1.50 -21.93
C PRO A 47 2.09 -2.56 -22.10
N THR A 48 2.06 -3.60 -21.27
CA THR A 48 3.03 -4.71 -21.31
C THR A 48 2.75 -5.74 -22.41
N GLY A 49 1.49 -5.93 -22.84
CA GLY A 49 1.12 -6.99 -23.78
C GLY A 49 -0.38 -7.26 -23.85
N ILE A 50 -0.75 -8.39 -24.46
CA ILE A 50 -2.12 -8.91 -24.52
C ILE A 50 -2.27 -10.04 -23.53
N TYR A 51 -3.20 -9.92 -22.59
CA TYR A 51 -3.53 -10.91 -21.60
C TYR A 51 -4.78 -11.68 -22.02
N LEU A 52 -4.73 -13.00 -21.93
CA LEU A 52 -5.83 -13.88 -22.35
C LEU A 52 -6.32 -14.74 -21.20
N LYS A 53 -7.64 -14.97 -21.17
CA LYS A 53 -8.29 -15.93 -20.27
C LYS A 53 -9.45 -16.60 -20.98
N GLY A 54 -9.54 -17.93 -20.88
CA GLY A 54 -10.70 -18.68 -21.36
C GLY A 54 -10.33 -20.00 -22.02
N SER A 55 -11.33 -20.62 -22.67
CA SER A 55 -11.16 -21.88 -23.38
C SER A 55 -10.97 -21.61 -24.88
N PHE A 56 -9.75 -21.81 -25.36
CA PHE A 56 -9.40 -21.59 -26.76
C PHE A 56 -8.34 -22.55 -27.28
N SER A 57 -8.32 -22.73 -28.59
CA SER A 57 -7.35 -23.56 -29.33
C SER A 57 -6.38 -22.70 -30.14
N GLY A 58 -5.17 -23.22 -30.38
CA GLY A 58 -4.24 -22.60 -31.34
C GLY A 58 -3.44 -21.40 -30.81
N ILE A 59 -3.04 -21.41 -29.53
CA ILE A 59 -2.28 -20.31 -28.90
C ILE A 59 -1.02 -19.89 -29.68
N ASN A 60 -0.28 -20.84 -30.27
CA ASN A 60 0.94 -20.54 -31.03
C ASN A 60 0.66 -19.67 -32.27
N GLU A 61 -0.47 -19.90 -32.94
CA GLU A 61 -0.88 -19.12 -34.10
C GLU A 61 -1.29 -17.70 -33.68
N LEU A 62 -2.00 -17.57 -32.56
CA LEU A 62 -2.34 -16.28 -31.96
C LEU A 62 -1.08 -15.51 -31.53
N GLN A 63 -0.10 -16.19 -30.92
CA GLN A 63 1.19 -15.60 -30.56
C GLN A 63 1.95 -15.10 -31.79
N SER A 64 1.97 -15.88 -32.88
CA SER A 64 2.57 -15.45 -34.15
C SER A 64 1.85 -14.25 -34.77
N LEU A 65 0.52 -14.18 -34.66
CA LEU A 65 -0.27 -13.04 -35.12
C LEU A 65 0.06 -11.77 -34.32
N ALA A 66 0.05 -11.86 -33.00
CA ALA A 66 0.43 -10.78 -32.10
C ALA A 66 1.86 -10.28 -32.39
N ALA A 67 2.82 -11.20 -32.51
CA ALA A 67 4.22 -10.86 -32.77
C ALA A 67 4.41 -10.10 -34.09
N ARG A 68 3.68 -10.48 -35.16
CA ARG A 68 3.70 -9.77 -36.45
C ARG A 68 3.15 -8.34 -36.34
N ALA A 69 2.25 -8.09 -35.39
CA ALA A 69 1.72 -6.77 -35.09
C ALA A 69 2.56 -5.99 -34.06
N GLY A 70 3.72 -6.51 -33.65
CA GLY A 70 4.62 -5.85 -32.70
C GLY A 70 4.13 -5.90 -31.25
N THR A 71 3.29 -6.88 -30.89
CA THR A 71 2.81 -7.09 -29.53
C THR A 71 3.03 -8.53 -29.08
N THR A 72 3.02 -8.77 -27.78
CA THR A 72 3.24 -10.09 -27.17
C THR A 72 1.99 -10.53 -26.44
N ILE A 73 1.68 -11.82 -26.52
CA ILE A 73 0.64 -12.43 -25.68
C ILE A 73 1.30 -12.88 -24.38
N ILE A 74 0.86 -12.32 -23.27
CA ILE A 74 1.29 -12.64 -21.91
C ILE A 74 0.17 -13.48 -21.28
N ASN A 75 0.52 -14.69 -20.82
CA ASN A 75 -0.46 -15.60 -20.24
C ASN A 75 -0.44 -15.44 -18.71
N ALA A 76 -1.59 -15.07 -18.14
CA ALA A 76 -1.74 -14.99 -16.70
C ALA A 76 -2.30 -16.34 -16.21
N ASP A 77 -1.37 -17.30 -16.07
CA ASP A 77 -1.47 -18.66 -15.51
C ASP A 77 -2.68 -19.56 -15.90
N ASP A 78 -2.33 -20.76 -16.38
CA ASP A 78 -3.18 -21.93 -16.68
C ASP A 78 -4.27 -21.80 -17.76
N ILE A 79 -3.83 -21.65 -19.01
CA ILE A 79 -4.67 -21.92 -20.18
C ILE A 79 -4.48 -23.36 -20.61
N ASN A 80 -5.58 -24.13 -20.62
CA ASN A 80 -5.64 -25.44 -21.26
C ASN A 80 -5.09 -25.32 -22.69
N LYS A 81 -3.89 -25.87 -22.93
CA LYS A 81 -3.27 -25.95 -24.25
C LYS A 81 -4.07 -26.90 -25.12
N ALA A 82 -5.22 -26.46 -25.62
CA ALA A 82 -6.01 -27.24 -26.56
C ALA A 82 -5.33 -27.22 -27.93
N GLU A 83 -4.94 -28.40 -28.41
CA GLU A 83 -4.49 -28.60 -29.78
C GLU A 83 -5.65 -28.34 -30.75
N GLY A 84 -5.44 -27.47 -31.75
CA GLY A 84 -6.47 -27.10 -32.73
C GLY A 84 -6.20 -25.74 -33.38
N ARG A 85 -7.00 -25.38 -34.39
CA ARG A 85 -6.96 -24.04 -35.00
C ARG A 85 -7.79 -23.05 -34.15
N PRO A 86 -7.38 -21.78 -34.04
CA PRO A 86 -8.21 -20.76 -33.40
C PRO A 86 -9.45 -20.49 -34.25
N SER A 87 -10.57 -20.17 -33.62
CA SER A 87 -11.77 -19.72 -34.34
C SER A 87 -11.52 -18.39 -35.05
N SER A 88 -12.30 -18.09 -36.08
CA SER A 88 -12.24 -16.81 -36.81
C SER A 88 -12.46 -15.61 -35.87
N LEU A 89 -13.31 -15.77 -34.85
CA LEU A 89 -13.56 -14.75 -33.82
C LEU A 89 -12.34 -14.49 -32.92
N MET A 90 -11.56 -15.51 -32.58
CA MET A 90 -10.32 -15.32 -31.81
C MET A 90 -9.24 -14.62 -32.61
N VAL A 91 -9.08 -15.01 -33.89
CA VAL A 91 -8.16 -14.33 -34.81
C VAL A 91 -8.54 -12.85 -34.95
N LEU A 92 -9.84 -12.56 -35.05
CA LEU A 92 -10.36 -11.20 -35.06
C LEU A 92 -10.03 -10.45 -33.75
N ALA A 93 -10.29 -11.06 -32.59
CA ALA A 93 -10.03 -10.45 -31.28
C ALA A 93 -8.57 -10.05 -31.10
N ILE A 94 -7.63 -10.96 -31.40
CA ILE A 94 -6.19 -10.67 -31.29
C ILE A 94 -5.76 -9.61 -32.30
N SER A 95 -6.29 -9.64 -33.53
CA SER A 95 -6.00 -8.61 -34.53
C SER A 95 -6.47 -7.23 -34.07
N VAL A 96 -7.67 -7.13 -33.48
CA VAL A 96 -8.21 -5.86 -32.96
C VAL A 96 -7.37 -5.35 -31.80
N LEU A 97 -7.12 -6.19 -30.79
CA LEU A 97 -6.33 -5.82 -29.61
C LEU A 97 -4.89 -5.42 -29.96
N SER A 98 -4.31 -6.00 -31.00
CA SER A 98 -2.96 -5.65 -31.44
C SER A 98 -2.85 -4.23 -32.02
N ASP A 99 -3.95 -3.70 -32.56
CA ASP A 99 -4.05 -2.33 -33.09
C ASP A 99 -4.52 -1.31 -32.02
N MET A 100 -4.84 -1.77 -30.81
CA MET A 100 -5.27 -0.93 -29.68
C MET A 100 -4.09 -0.50 -28.78
N GLN A 101 -4.25 0.64 -28.12
CA GLN A 101 -3.32 1.12 -27.09
C GLN A 101 -3.64 0.46 -25.73
N LEU A 102 -4.91 0.53 -25.35
CA LEU A 102 -5.51 -0.17 -24.22
C LEU A 102 -6.86 -0.70 -24.67
N GLY A 103 -7.27 -1.88 -24.22
CA GLY A 103 -8.58 -2.38 -24.61
C GLY A 103 -8.92 -3.76 -24.10
N ARG A 104 -10.13 -4.20 -24.37
CA ARG A 104 -10.72 -5.42 -23.87
C ARG A 104 -11.61 -6.01 -24.95
N VAL A 105 -11.53 -7.33 -25.12
CA VAL A 105 -12.45 -8.11 -25.95
C VAL A 105 -13.00 -9.26 -25.12
N GLU A 106 -14.31 -9.45 -25.14
CA GLU A 106 -15.01 -10.58 -24.52
C GLU A 106 -15.84 -11.29 -25.57
N ILE A 107 -15.65 -12.61 -25.66
CA ILE A 107 -16.33 -13.51 -26.60
C ILE A 107 -16.92 -14.66 -25.80
N ASN A 108 -18.20 -14.93 -26.02
CA ASN A 108 -18.84 -16.17 -25.58
C ASN A 108 -19.68 -16.78 -26.71
N ALA A 109 -20.48 -17.81 -26.40
CA ALA A 109 -21.26 -18.55 -27.38
C ALA A 109 -22.27 -17.70 -28.18
N SER A 110 -22.71 -16.55 -27.66
CA SER A 110 -23.74 -15.71 -28.29
C SER A 110 -23.44 -14.22 -28.27
N GLN A 111 -22.35 -13.77 -27.65
CA GLN A 111 -22.04 -12.35 -27.45
C GLN A 111 -20.59 -12.02 -27.81
N PHE A 112 -20.42 -10.81 -28.34
CA PHE A 112 -19.13 -10.18 -28.59
C PHE A 112 -19.15 -8.75 -28.02
N SER A 113 -18.15 -8.42 -27.23
CA SER A 113 -17.97 -7.09 -26.63
C SER A 113 -16.54 -6.62 -26.84
N VAL A 114 -16.38 -5.38 -27.28
CA VAL A 114 -15.07 -4.72 -27.43
C VAL A 114 -15.12 -3.29 -26.89
N GLU A 115 -14.14 -2.97 -26.04
CA GLU A 115 -14.04 -1.69 -25.35
C GLU A 115 -12.58 -1.23 -25.31
N GLY A 116 -12.27 0.04 -25.58
CA GLY A 116 -10.93 0.59 -25.35
C GLY A 116 -10.50 1.70 -26.32
N VAL A 117 -9.20 2.00 -26.29
CA VAL A 117 -8.57 3.11 -27.01
C VAL A 117 -7.73 2.62 -28.17
N ALA A 118 -7.93 3.21 -29.35
CA ALA A 118 -7.09 3.02 -30.53
C ALA A 118 -6.65 4.35 -31.11
N ARG A 119 -5.59 4.38 -31.93
CA ARG A 119 -5.20 5.63 -32.63
C ARG A 119 -6.37 6.15 -33.45
N ALA A 120 -6.56 7.48 -33.51
CA ALA A 120 -7.68 8.10 -34.23
C ALA A 120 -7.84 7.60 -35.67
N THR A 121 -6.73 7.38 -36.38
CA THR A 121 -6.70 6.85 -37.76
C THR A 121 -7.15 5.40 -37.89
N LYS A 122 -7.21 4.65 -36.79
CA LYS A 122 -7.57 3.22 -36.76
C LYS A 122 -8.99 2.98 -36.25
N VAL A 123 -9.60 3.91 -35.52
CA VAL A 123 -10.92 3.73 -34.89
C VAL A 123 -11.99 3.29 -35.89
N GLY A 124 -12.15 4.02 -37.01
CA GLY A 124 -13.15 3.69 -38.04
C GLY A 124 -12.89 2.32 -38.68
N VAL A 125 -11.64 2.06 -39.07
CA VAL A 125 -11.21 0.80 -39.70
C VAL A 125 -11.47 -0.39 -38.79
N LEU A 126 -11.18 -0.27 -37.49
CA LEU A 126 -11.42 -1.32 -36.51
C LEU A 126 -12.91 -1.61 -36.33
N LYS A 127 -13.75 -0.57 -36.20
CA LYS A 127 -15.20 -0.75 -36.08
C LYS A 127 -15.79 -1.45 -37.32
N GLU A 128 -15.38 -1.04 -38.52
CA GLU A 128 -15.81 -1.68 -39.77
C GLU A 128 -15.32 -3.13 -39.87
N GLN A 129 -14.05 -3.38 -39.56
CA GLN A 129 -13.48 -4.72 -39.58
C GLN A 129 -14.24 -5.68 -38.66
N ILE A 130 -14.67 -5.20 -37.49
CA ILE A 130 -15.43 -5.98 -36.52
C ILE A 130 -16.83 -6.27 -37.07
N LEU A 131 -17.55 -5.25 -37.52
CA LEU A 131 -18.91 -5.39 -38.05
C LEU A 131 -18.99 -6.28 -39.30
N GLN A 132 -17.95 -6.30 -40.14
CA GLN A 132 -17.90 -7.13 -41.35
C GLN A 132 -17.57 -8.61 -41.07
N ARG A 133 -16.87 -8.91 -39.98
CA ARG A 133 -16.33 -10.24 -39.70
C ARG A 133 -17.07 -11.00 -38.60
N ILE A 134 -17.91 -10.31 -37.82
CA ILE A 134 -18.76 -10.97 -36.81
C ILE A 134 -19.93 -11.69 -37.51
N PRO A 135 -20.15 -12.99 -37.23
CA PRO A 135 -21.32 -13.71 -37.73
C PRO A 135 -22.63 -13.07 -37.25
N THR A 136 -23.67 -13.06 -38.09
CA THR A 136 -24.99 -12.51 -37.75
C THR A 136 -25.68 -13.21 -36.58
N THR A 137 -25.22 -14.40 -36.21
CA THR A 137 -25.71 -15.18 -35.06
C THR A 137 -25.13 -14.71 -33.72
N ILE A 138 -24.12 -13.83 -33.72
CA ILE A 138 -23.48 -13.29 -32.52
C ILE A 138 -24.01 -11.89 -32.25
N HIS A 139 -24.49 -11.65 -31.04
CA HIS A 139 -24.95 -10.34 -30.62
C HIS A 139 -23.77 -9.47 -30.19
N VAL A 140 -23.64 -8.26 -30.76
CA VAL A 140 -22.65 -7.28 -30.33
C VAL A 140 -23.23 -6.49 -29.17
N GLU A 141 -22.82 -6.81 -27.95
CA GLU A 141 -23.31 -6.16 -26.73
C GLU A 141 -22.63 -4.80 -26.52
N SER A 142 -21.33 -4.69 -26.82
CA SER A 142 -20.57 -3.44 -26.72
C SER A 142 -19.57 -3.30 -27.87
N LEU A 143 -19.52 -2.11 -28.49
CA LEU A 143 -18.55 -1.72 -29.52
C LEU A 143 -18.08 -0.29 -29.25
N ARG A 144 -17.27 -0.13 -28.20
CA ARG A 144 -16.74 1.16 -27.75
C ARG A 144 -15.25 1.25 -28.04
N ILE A 145 -14.91 1.79 -29.20
CA ILE A 145 -13.52 2.04 -29.57
C ILE A 145 -13.40 3.54 -29.82
N ASP A 146 -12.58 4.21 -29.02
CA ASP A 146 -12.43 5.66 -29.07
C ASP A 146 -10.98 6.05 -29.33
N SER A 147 -10.78 7.25 -29.87
CA SER A 147 -9.44 7.83 -29.95
C SER A 147 -9.00 8.29 -28.56
N PRO A 148 -7.70 8.46 -28.28
CA PRO A 148 -7.26 8.97 -26.99
C PRO A 148 -7.93 10.30 -26.63
N GLU A 149 -8.22 11.15 -27.62
CA GLU A 149 -8.87 12.46 -27.44
C GLU A 149 -10.36 12.38 -27.11
N GLN A 150 -11.03 11.28 -27.49
CA GLN A 150 -12.47 11.07 -27.27
C GLN A 150 -12.74 10.08 -26.14
N ALA A 151 -11.75 9.27 -25.77
CA ALA A 151 -11.86 8.32 -24.70
C ALA A 151 -12.14 9.07 -23.38
N PRO A 152 -13.24 8.73 -22.67
CA PRO A 152 -13.63 9.41 -21.44
C PRO A 152 -12.58 9.23 -20.33
N PHE A 153 -11.95 8.06 -20.28
CA PHE A 153 -10.85 7.74 -19.38
C PHE A 153 -10.21 6.40 -19.76
N HIS A 154 -8.89 6.27 -19.60
CA HIS A 154 -8.21 5.01 -19.85
C HIS A 154 -6.90 4.89 -19.07
N TRP A 155 -6.72 3.77 -18.38
CA TRP A 155 -5.43 3.37 -17.85
C TRP A 155 -5.39 1.89 -17.47
N ALA A 156 -4.19 1.41 -17.21
CA ALA A 156 -3.91 0.06 -16.78
C ALA A 156 -2.71 0.06 -15.84
N ILE A 157 -2.76 -0.80 -14.83
CA ILE A 157 -1.62 -1.15 -13.98
C ILE A 157 -1.39 -2.64 -14.05
N VAL A 158 -0.13 -3.05 -14.09
CA VAL A 158 0.31 -4.45 -14.12
C VAL A 158 1.34 -4.64 -13.02
N THR A 159 1.15 -5.61 -12.12
CA THR A 159 2.09 -5.93 -11.02
C THR A 159 2.52 -7.39 -11.07
N GLY A 160 3.79 -7.67 -10.75
CA GLY A 160 4.32 -9.04 -10.60
C GLY A 160 4.26 -9.91 -11.86
N LEU A 161 3.85 -9.34 -13.00
CA LEU A 161 3.76 -10.00 -14.29
C LEU A 161 4.93 -9.54 -15.18
N PRO A 162 5.55 -10.46 -15.94
CA PRO A 162 6.66 -10.11 -16.81
C PRO A 162 6.18 -9.17 -17.92
N ASN A 163 6.93 -8.09 -18.13
CA ASN A 163 6.71 -7.17 -19.24
C ASN A 163 7.23 -7.77 -20.57
N ALA A 164 7.14 -7.00 -21.66
CA ALA A 164 7.63 -7.43 -22.97
C ALA A 164 9.14 -7.74 -23.03
N SER A 165 9.95 -7.24 -22.09
CA SER A 165 11.39 -7.55 -21.98
C SER A 165 11.69 -8.75 -21.07
N GLY A 166 10.68 -9.35 -20.43
CA GLY A 166 10.82 -10.50 -19.53
C GLY A 166 11.07 -10.14 -18.06
N ASP A 167 11.07 -8.85 -17.70
CA ASP A 167 11.30 -8.38 -16.33
C ASP A 167 9.96 -8.24 -15.58
N SER A 168 9.91 -8.62 -14.29
CA SER A 168 8.78 -8.29 -13.41
C SER A 168 8.89 -6.85 -12.88
N GLY A 169 7.75 -6.22 -12.62
CA GLY A 169 7.69 -4.84 -12.13
C GLY A 169 6.28 -4.32 -12.04
N VAL A 170 6.14 -3.06 -11.61
CA VAL A 170 4.87 -2.32 -11.74
C VAL A 170 4.93 -1.54 -13.04
N THR A 171 4.02 -1.81 -13.98
CA THR A 171 3.87 -0.98 -15.19
C THR A 171 2.54 -0.26 -15.14
N MET A 172 2.58 1.06 -15.23
CA MET A 172 1.39 1.93 -15.23
C MET A 172 1.31 2.64 -16.58
N GLY A 173 0.13 2.77 -17.16
CA GLY A 173 -0.04 3.50 -18.42
C GLY A 173 -1.46 3.99 -18.61
N GLY A 174 -1.65 5.12 -19.30
CA GLY A 174 -2.95 5.78 -19.45
C GLY A 174 -2.88 7.30 -19.25
N ASP A 175 -4.04 7.95 -19.14
CA ASP A 175 -4.14 9.39 -18.92
C ASP A 175 -4.23 9.75 -17.42
N VAL A 176 -3.48 10.77 -16.99
CA VAL A 176 -3.51 11.35 -15.63
C VAL A 176 -3.80 12.86 -15.69
N ILE A 177 -4.40 13.44 -14.66
CA ILE A 177 -4.90 14.83 -14.68
C ILE A 177 -3.81 15.91 -14.66
N SER A 178 -2.68 15.62 -14.03
CA SER A 178 -1.58 16.55 -13.80
C SER A 178 -0.26 15.78 -13.61
N GLU A 179 0.86 16.50 -13.67
CA GLU A 179 2.16 15.92 -13.30
C GLU A 179 2.21 15.57 -11.81
N ASP A 180 1.50 16.31 -10.96
CA ASP A 180 1.39 15.97 -9.53
C ASP A 180 0.68 14.63 -9.35
N ALA A 181 -0.46 14.41 -10.01
CA ALA A 181 -1.18 13.14 -9.95
C ALA A 181 -0.34 11.98 -10.49
N ARG A 182 0.45 12.23 -11.55
CA ARG A 182 1.42 11.28 -12.08
C ARG A 182 2.49 10.92 -11.06
N THR A 183 3.03 11.93 -10.38
CA THR A 183 4.04 11.76 -9.34
C THR A 183 3.47 11.02 -8.14
N MET A 184 2.25 11.34 -7.71
CA MET A 184 1.53 10.62 -6.64
C MET A 184 1.29 9.16 -7.01
N LEU A 185 1.02 8.87 -8.28
CA LEU A 185 0.82 7.50 -8.75
C LEU A 185 2.13 6.69 -8.76
N ASP A 186 3.21 7.26 -9.31
CA ASP A 186 4.56 6.67 -9.28
C ASP A 186 5.03 6.44 -7.84
N LEU A 187 4.81 7.43 -6.99
CA LEU A 187 5.01 7.37 -5.55
C LEU A 187 4.24 6.19 -4.94
N SER A 188 2.91 6.14 -5.14
CA SER A 188 2.07 5.07 -4.62
C SER A 188 2.57 3.69 -5.06
N ALA A 189 3.05 3.57 -6.30
CA ALA A 189 3.61 2.33 -6.81
C ALA A 189 4.96 1.97 -6.15
N GLN A 190 5.85 2.94 -5.94
CA GLN A 190 7.10 2.74 -5.18
C GLN A 190 6.84 2.37 -3.74
N ILE A 191 5.77 2.89 -3.17
CA ILE A 191 5.40 2.70 -1.78
C ILE A 191 4.81 1.33 -1.53
N VAL A 192 3.82 0.97 -2.34
CA VAL A 192 2.99 -0.21 -2.10
C VAL A 192 3.62 -1.48 -2.68
N SER A 193 4.49 -1.34 -3.70
CA SER A 193 5.07 -2.47 -4.40
C SER A 193 6.41 -2.92 -3.84
N THR A 194 6.52 -4.23 -3.62
CA THR A 194 7.78 -4.93 -3.33
C THR A 194 8.63 -5.15 -4.59
N GLU A 195 8.10 -4.82 -5.78
CA GLU A 195 8.87 -4.93 -7.01
C GLU A 195 9.91 -3.80 -7.08
N PRO A 196 11.17 -4.11 -7.46
CA PRO A 196 12.26 -3.14 -7.49
C PRO A 196 12.13 -2.13 -8.65
N ARG A 197 11.21 -2.37 -9.60
CA ARG A 197 11.11 -1.59 -10.83
C ARG A 197 9.70 -1.08 -11.07
N ILE A 198 9.58 0.24 -11.16
CA ILE A 198 8.36 0.94 -11.56
C ILE A 198 8.57 1.51 -12.96
N ILE A 199 7.65 1.22 -13.87
CA ILE A 199 7.66 1.65 -15.27
C ILE A 199 6.42 2.51 -15.49
N ASP A 200 6.62 3.82 -15.47
CA ASP A 200 5.57 4.78 -15.73
C ASP A 200 5.48 5.14 -17.22
N GLN A 201 4.36 4.80 -17.84
CA GLN A 201 3.99 5.11 -19.23
C GLN A 201 2.73 5.99 -19.30
N THR A 202 2.35 6.61 -18.18
CA THR A 202 1.20 7.52 -18.11
C THR A 202 1.48 8.84 -18.82
N ARG A 203 0.41 9.57 -19.15
CA ARG A 203 0.45 10.82 -19.91
C ARG A 203 -0.46 11.85 -19.26
N VAL A 204 0.04 13.07 -19.09
CA VAL A 204 -0.76 14.15 -18.52
C VAL A 204 -1.79 14.66 -19.54
N ARG A 205 -3.06 14.68 -19.13
CA ARG A 205 -4.21 15.18 -19.88
C ARG A 205 -5.19 15.90 -18.96
N LEU A 206 -5.34 17.20 -19.19
CA LEU A 206 -6.11 18.17 -18.38
C LEU A 206 -7.59 17.81 -18.15
N ASN A 207 -8.20 17.01 -19.02
CA ASN A 207 -9.61 16.64 -18.95
C ASN A 207 -9.87 15.26 -18.31
N SER A 208 -8.85 14.65 -17.70
CA SER A 208 -9.05 13.37 -17.03
C SER A 208 -9.92 13.57 -15.77
N PRO A 209 -10.68 12.57 -15.33
CA PRO A 209 -11.57 12.75 -14.18
C PRO A 209 -10.78 12.87 -12.86
N LYS A 210 -11.07 13.91 -12.06
CA LYS A 210 -10.33 14.21 -10.81
C LYS A 210 -10.52 13.19 -9.69
N TYR A 211 -11.59 12.41 -9.71
CA TYR A 211 -11.99 11.52 -8.61
C TYR A 211 -11.24 10.19 -8.59
N TYR A 212 -10.33 9.95 -9.54
CA TYR A 212 -9.47 8.76 -9.47
C TYR A 212 -8.27 8.94 -8.56
N LEU A 213 -7.87 10.18 -8.23
CA LEU A 213 -6.79 10.46 -7.30
C LEU A 213 -7.09 9.84 -5.91
N GLY A 214 -6.32 8.82 -5.53
CA GLY A 214 -6.53 8.01 -4.31
C GLY A 214 -7.21 6.64 -4.57
N VAL A 215 -7.84 6.44 -5.72
CA VAL A 215 -8.24 5.09 -6.16
C VAL A 215 -7.00 4.26 -6.49
N GLU A 216 -5.91 4.90 -6.92
CA GLU A 216 -4.72 4.20 -7.40
C GLU A 216 -3.89 3.56 -6.29
N THR A 217 -3.75 4.20 -5.13
CA THR A 217 -3.14 3.58 -3.92
C THR A 217 -3.94 2.35 -3.49
N THR A 218 -5.27 2.47 -3.51
CA THR A 218 -6.20 1.39 -3.16
C THR A 218 -5.99 0.24 -4.11
N LEU A 219 -5.93 0.55 -5.40
CA LEU A 219 -5.75 -0.44 -6.42
C LEU A 219 -4.41 -1.16 -6.29
N LEU A 220 -3.31 -0.41 -6.16
CA LEU A 220 -1.98 -0.98 -6.04
C LEU A 220 -1.89 -1.91 -4.82
N SER A 221 -2.55 -1.57 -3.71
CA SER A 221 -2.62 -2.44 -2.54
C SER A 221 -3.47 -3.68 -2.80
N GLN A 222 -4.60 -3.55 -3.51
CA GLN A 222 -5.40 -4.71 -3.93
C GLN A 222 -4.63 -5.65 -4.85
N MET A 223 -3.75 -5.11 -5.69
CA MET A 223 -2.93 -5.90 -6.59
C MET A 223 -1.79 -6.67 -5.88
N LYS A 224 -1.39 -6.27 -4.67
CA LYS A 224 -0.42 -7.02 -3.84
C LYS A 224 -1.00 -8.33 -3.29
N ILE A 225 -2.30 -8.33 -3.02
CA ILE A 225 -3.04 -9.52 -2.56
C ILE A 225 -3.17 -10.56 -3.68
N LEU A 226 -3.28 -10.10 -4.92
CA LEU A 226 -3.30 -10.96 -6.09
C LEU A 226 -1.88 -11.46 -6.35
N SER A 227 -1.67 -12.78 -6.41
CA SER A 227 -0.32 -13.37 -6.51
C SER A 227 0.46 -12.90 -7.74
N LYS A 228 -0.27 -12.48 -8.78
CA LYS A 228 0.11 -11.72 -9.99
C LYS A 228 -1.18 -11.15 -10.59
N GLY A 229 -1.18 -9.88 -11.00
CA GLY A 229 -2.43 -9.27 -11.46
C GLY A 229 -2.27 -8.01 -12.28
N PHE A 230 -3.37 -7.61 -12.90
CA PHE A 230 -3.48 -6.34 -13.57
C PHE A 230 -4.84 -5.71 -13.29
N ALA A 231 -4.87 -4.40 -13.39
CA ALA A 231 -6.08 -3.60 -13.35
C ALA A 231 -6.25 -2.92 -14.70
N TRP A 232 -7.50 -2.85 -15.15
CA TRP A 232 -7.87 -2.21 -16.38
C TRP A 232 -9.05 -1.29 -16.12
N VAL A 233 -8.93 -0.04 -16.56
CA VAL A 233 -9.98 0.96 -16.40
C VAL A 233 -10.26 1.61 -17.74
N TYR A 234 -11.54 1.59 -18.11
CA TYR A 234 -12.03 2.26 -19.30
C TYR A 234 -13.47 2.69 -19.09
N ASP A 235 -13.75 3.96 -19.37
CA ASP A 235 -15.10 4.52 -19.22
C ASP A 235 -15.62 4.30 -17.78
N ASN A 236 -16.78 3.65 -17.62
CA ASN A 236 -17.37 3.33 -16.32
C ASN A 236 -17.10 1.88 -15.89
N ARG A 237 -16.03 1.25 -16.39
CA ARG A 237 -15.69 -0.14 -16.05
C ARG A 237 -14.30 -0.23 -15.46
N PHE A 238 -14.23 -0.93 -14.34
CA PHE A 238 -13.03 -1.24 -13.60
C PHE A 238 -12.89 -2.76 -13.51
N ASP A 239 -11.95 -3.37 -14.24
CA ASP A 239 -11.65 -4.79 -14.16
C ASP A 239 -10.39 -4.99 -13.31
N LEU A 240 -10.50 -5.74 -12.22
CA LEU A 240 -9.37 -6.21 -11.43
C LEU A 240 -9.14 -7.70 -11.72
N VAL A 241 -7.97 -8.06 -12.25
CA VAL A 241 -7.68 -9.40 -12.79
C VAL A 241 -6.44 -9.98 -12.09
N GLY A 242 -6.52 -11.19 -11.54
CA GLY A 242 -5.36 -11.80 -10.87
C GLY A 242 -5.60 -13.19 -10.28
N GLY A 243 -4.50 -13.84 -9.88
CA GLY A 243 -4.47 -15.20 -9.34
C GLY A 243 -4.67 -15.27 -7.82
N SER A 244 -5.45 -16.26 -7.37
CA SER A 244 -5.80 -16.49 -5.96
C SER A 244 -4.65 -17.11 -5.16
N LEU A 245 -4.04 -16.34 -4.26
CA LEU A 245 -3.73 -16.84 -2.93
C LEU A 245 -4.90 -16.44 -2.03
N SER A 246 -5.91 -17.32 -1.94
CA SER A 246 -6.99 -17.34 -0.92
C SER A 246 -8.30 -16.55 -1.11
N ILE A 247 -8.84 -16.45 -2.33
CA ILE A 247 -10.28 -16.11 -2.55
C ILE A 247 -11.20 -17.32 -2.26
N ARG A 248 -10.88 -18.13 -1.23
CA ARG A 248 -11.71 -19.27 -0.80
C ARG A 248 -12.18 -19.08 0.63
N SER A 249 -12.99 -18.06 0.86
CA SER A 249 -13.98 -18.12 1.93
C SER A 249 -15.32 -17.64 1.39
N THR A 250 -16.30 -18.50 1.61
CA THR A 250 -17.74 -18.33 1.45
C THR A 250 -18.24 -16.89 1.69
N GLU A 251 -18.92 -16.35 0.68
CA GLU A 251 -19.90 -15.25 0.77
C GLU A 251 -19.42 -13.85 1.24
N SER A 252 -18.44 -13.25 0.54
CA SER A 252 -18.39 -11.80 0.22
C SER A 252 -17.09 -11.53 -0.57
N ASP A 253 -17.20 -10.86 -1.73
CA ASP A 253 -16.10 -10.57 -2.65
C ASP A 253 -15.53 -9.19 -2.37
N THR A 254 -14.41 -9.12 -1.68
CA THR A 254 -14.12 -7.93 -0.89
C THR A 254 -13.63 -6.74 -1.78
N GLY A 255 -13.37 -6.96 -3.09
CA GLY A 255 -12.49 -6.22 -4.03
C GLY A 255 -12.73 -4.82 -4.57
N CYS A 256 -13.41 -4.71 -5.68
CA CYS A 256 -14.77 -5.19 -5.67
C CYS A 256 -15.55 -4.19 -4.81
N GLU A 257 -15.71 -4.58 -3.56
CA GLU A 257 -16.46 -3.86 -2.54
C GLU A 257 -15.73 -2.60 -2.03
N GLU A 258 -14.44 -2.67 -1.65
CA GLU A 258 -13.71 -1.47 -1.19
C GLU A 258 -13.41 -0.49 -2.30
N LEU A 259 -12.96 -0.99 -3.45
CA LEU A 259 -12.76 -0.11 -4.59
C LEU A 259 -14.10 0.53 -4.98
N GLY A 260 -15.19 -0.22 -4.90
CA GLY A 260 -16.55 0.27 -5.09
C GLY A 260 -16.93 1.42 -4.15
N LYS A 261 -16.46 1.44 -2.90
CA LYS A 261 -16.71 2.56 -1.96
C LYS A 261 -16.08 3.87 -2.42
N LYS A 262 -14.99 3.80 -3.19
CA LYS A 262 -14.25 4.98 -3.71
C LYS A 262 -14.64 5.38 -5.12
N LEU A 263 -15.19 4.45 -5.88
CA LEU A 263 -15.60 4.71 -7.25
C LEU A 263 -16.92 5.50 -7.30
N PRO A 264 -17.10 6.37 -8.31
CA PRO A 264 -18.39 7.00 -8.55
C PRO A 264 -19.51 5.97 -8.71
N LYS A 265 -20.74 6.35 -8.31
CA LYS A 265 -21.91 5.44 -8.26
C LYS A 265 -22.25 4.75 -9.59
N ASP A 266 -21.83 5.33 -10.70
CA ASP A 266 -22.06 4.85 -12.06
C ASP A 266 -20.89 4.01 -12.62
N VAL A 267 -19.81 3.84 -11.85
CA VAL A 267 -18.65 3.01 -12.22
C VAL A 267 -18.80 1.61 -11.63
N LEU A 268 -18.67 0.60 -12.48
CA LEU A 268 -18.77 -0.81 -12.12
C LEU A 268 -17.38 -1.39 -11.87
N CYS A 269 -17.17 -2.00 -10.71
CA CYS A 269 -15.99 -2.83 -10.45
C CYS A 269 -16.32 -4.31 -10.67
N ARG A 270 -15.46 -4.99 -11.43
CA ARG A 270 -15.54 -6.41 -11.74
C ARG A 270 -14.24 -7.11 -11.36
N LEU A 271 -14.33 -8.10 -10.48
CA LEU A 271 -13.21 -8.99 -10.16
C LEU A 271 -13.16 -10.16 -11.13
N VAL A 272 -11.97 -10.51 -11.62
CA VAL A 272 -11.74 -11.59 -12.59
C VAL A 272 -10.64 -12.53 -12.10
N ASP A 273 -11.03 -13.61 -11.41
CA ASP A 273 -10.10 -14.62 -10.88
C ASP A 273 -9.58 -15.56 -11.97
N ILE A 274 -8.31 -15.45 -12.32
CA ILE A 274 -7.65 -16.28 -13.37
C ILE A 274 -7.21 -17.67 -12.89
N SER A 275 -7.45 -18.06 -11.64
CA SER A 275 -7.11 -19.41 -11.14
C SER A 275 -8.04 -20.51 -11.69
N ASN A 276 -7.52 -21.75 -11.76
CA ASN A 276 -8.06 -22.87 -12.53
C ASN A 276 -9.57 -23.16 -12.37
N ASN A 277 -10.16 -23.53 -13.51
CA ASN A 277 -11.59 -23.66 -13.86
C ASN A 277 -12.21 -22.35 -14.35
N TRP A 278 -12.92 -22.42 -15.47
CA TRP A 278 -13.93 -21.42 -15.82
C TRP A 278 -15.22 -21.73 -15.04
N PRO A 279 -15.61 -20.95 -14.03
CA PRO A 279 -17.02 -20.87 -13.69
C PRO A 279 -17.55 -19.43 -13.52
N ASN A 280 -18.61 -19.13 -14.28
CA ASN A 280 -19.83 -18.35 -13.99
C ASN A 280 -19.95 -17.26 -12.91
N LYS A 281 -18.90 -16.71 -12.29
CA LYS A 281 -19.08 -15.54 -11.41
C LYS A 281 -17.98 -14.52 -11.63
N ALA A 282 -18.16 -13.71 -12.68
CA ALA A 282 -17.77 -12.31 -12.56
C ALA A 282 -18.80 -11.66 -11.63
N THR A 283 -18.37 -11.18 -10.46
CA THR A 283 -19.24 -10.43 -9.57
C THR A 283 -19.08 -8.95 -9.88
N ASN A 284 -20.18 -8.34 -10.29
CA ASN A 284 -20.26 -6.91 -10.52
C ASN A 284 -20.68 -6.26 -9.20
N PHE A 285 -19.90 -5.30 -8.73
CA PHE A 285 -20.23 -4.51 -7.56
C PHE A 285 -20.74 -3.12 -7.98
N ASN A 286 -21.82 -2.64 -7.34
CA ASN A 286 -22.38 -1.31 -7.55
C ASN A 286 -22.29 -0.49 -6.25
N PRO A 287 -21.69 0.71 -6.25
CA PRO A 287 -21.45 1.53 -5.05
C PRO A 287 -22.70 1.91 -4.25
N THR A 288 -23.90 1.83 -4.85
CA THR A 288 -25.15 2.28 -4.22
C THR A 288 -25.59 1.49 -2.97
N THR A 289 -24.91 0.38 -2.65
CA THR A 289 -25.18 -0.44 -1.45
C THR A 289 -24.14 -0.30 -0.35
N ALA A 290 -23.03 0.40 -0.59
CA ALA A 290 -21.99 0.56 0.42
C ALA A 290 -22.30 1.76 1.32
N SER A 291 -22.64 1.49 2.59
CA SER A 291 -22.69 2.52 3.62
C SER A 291 -21.28 3.11 3.81
N ASN A 292 -21.20 4.44 3.76
CA ASN A 292 -20.01 5.27 3.97
C ASN A 292 -19.13 4.71 5.10
N LEU A 293 -17.97 4.15 4.73
CA LEU A 293 -16.86 3.89 5.64
C LEU A 293 -15.55 4.12 4.88
N ASP A 294 -14.66 4.80 5.57
CA ASP A 294 -13.35 5.30 5.19
C ASP A 294 -12.41 4.15 4.74
N PRO A 295 -11.81 4.16 3.54
CA PRO A 295 -11.40 2.90 2.95
C PRO A 295 -9.90 2.85 2.72
N PHE A 296 -9.07 2.78 3.75
CA PHE A 296 -7.70 2.27 3.57
C PHE A 296 -7.14 1.76 4.88
N THR A 297 -6.62 0.55 4.87
CA THR A 297 -5.50 0.17 5.74
C THR A 297 -4.97 -1.22 5.37
N PRO A 298 -3.64 -1.39 5.24
CA PRO A 298 -3.02 -2.69 5.51
C PRO A 298 -3.34 -3.08 6.96
N VAL A 299 -3.40 -4.38 7.28
CA VAL A 299 -3.72 -4.95 8.61
C VAL A 299 -3.51 -3.95 9.75
N ASN A 300 -4.62 -3.49 10.31
CA ASN A 300 -4.68 -2.17 10.89
C ASN A 300 -4.29 -2.22 12.38
N ALA A 301 -3.55 -1.23 12.88
CA ALA A 301 -3.28 -1.09 14.30
C ALA A 301 -4.57 -0.89 15.14
N SER A 302 -5.68 -0.53 14.51
CA SER A 302 -7.01 -0.51 15.13
C SER A 302 -7.57 -1.93 15.39
N ASP A 303 -7.04 -2.96 14.74
CA ASP A 303 -7.50 -4.34 14.88
C ASP A 303 -6.98 -5.05 16.12
N VAL A 304 -5.97 -4.47 16.80
CA VAL A 304 -5.40 -4.93 18.07
C VAL A 304 -6.08 -4.33 19.30
N VAL A 305 -7.21 -3.65 19.12
CA VAL A 305 -8.13 -3.30 20.20
C VAL A 305 -8.77 -4.59 20.71
N GLU A 306 -8.66 -4.86 22.01
CA GLU A 306 -9.20 -6.09 22.59
C GLU A 306 -10.74 -6.13 22.48
N ALA A 307 -11.27 -7.07 21.70
CA ALA A 307 -12.69 -7.36 21.61
C ALA A 307 -13.18 -8.16 22.83
N THR A 308 -13.08 -7.61 24.04
CA THR A 308 -13.68 -8.21 25.23
C THR A 308 -14.94 -7.47 25.62
N LYS A 309 -16.04 -8.23 25.68
CA LYS A 309 -17.41 -7.83 26.03
C LYS A 309 -17.61 -7.31 27.46
N GLU A 310 -16.52 -6.97 28.15
CA GLU A 310 -16.47 -6.41 29.50
C GLU A 310 -15.34 -5.35 29.55
N ILE A 311 -15.52 -4.23 28.85
CA ILE A 311 -14.62 -3.09 29.00
C ILE A 311 -15.11 -2.32 30.24
N SER A 312 -14.42 -2.48 31.37
CA SER A 312 -14.59 -1.59 32.51
C SER A 312 -14.11 -0.19 32.12
N GLU A 313 -14.75 0.86 32.64
CA GLU A 313 -14.46 2.27 32.29
C GLU A 313 -13.00 2.70 32.51
N ILE A 314 -12.17 1.89 33.19
CA ILE A 314 -10.73 2.09 33.40
C ILE A 314 -10.06 0.70 33.46
N ASP A 315 -9.00 0.47 32.64
CA ASP A 315 -8.18 -0.74 32.77
C ASP A 315 -7.25 -0.58 33.99
N HIS A 316 -7.48 -1.38 35.04
CA HIS A 316 -6.67 -1.44 36.26
C HIS A 316 -5.70 -2.62 36.30
N SER A 317 -5.45 -3.29 35.16
CA SER A 317 -4.56 -4.44 35.10
C SER A 317 -3.16 -4.09 35.62
N SER A 318 -2.63 -5.03 36.41
CA SER A 318 -1.29 -4.99 37.01
C SER A 318 -0.29 -5.89 36.27
N ASP A 319 -0.64 -6.32 35.05
CA ASP A 319 0.24 -7.13 34.22
C ASP A 319 1.57 -6.39 33.95
N PRO A 320 2.72 -6.98 34.30
CA PRO A 320 4.03 -6.33 34.17
C PRO A 320 4.45 -6.07 32.72
N ARG A 321 3.76 -6.66 31.74
CA ARG A 321 4.00 -6.44 30.32
C ARG A 321 3.08 -5.40 29.71
N ILE A 322 2.35 -4.64 30.54
CA ILE A 322 1.62 -3.46 30.10
C ILE A 322 2.56 -2.26 30.17
N VAL A 323 2.67 -1.55 29.04
CA VAL A 323 3.35 -0.26 28.95
C VAL A 323 2.30 0.83 28.95
N ASP A 324 2.48 1.80 29.85
CA ASP A 324 1.67 3.01 29.92
C ASP A 324 2.29 4.10 29.07
N ILE A 325 1.52 4.60 28.10
CA ILE A 325 1.92 5.67 27.19
C ILE A 325 1.02 6.87 27.44
N LEU A 326 1.61 8.01 27.78
CA LEU A 326 0.89 9.26 27.73
C LEU A 326 0.81 9.74 26.29
N TYR A 327 -0.30 10.35 25.89
CA TYR A 327 -0.41 10.95 24.56
C TYR A 327 -0.94 12.38 24.63
N ALA A 328 -0.43 13.21 23.74
CA ALA A 328 -0.96 14.52 23.42
C ALA A 328 -1.28 14.54 21.93
N THR A 329 -2.51 14.91 21.57
CA THR A 329 -2.97 14.85 20.18
C THR A 329 -3.76 16.06 19.74
N VAL A 330 -3.59 16.42 18.47
CA VAL A 330 -4.43 17.39 17.75
C VAL A 330 -5.27 16.71 16.67
N ARG A 331 -5.55 15.42 16.83
CA ARG A 331 -6.47 14.66 15.99
C ARG A 331 -7.90 14.83 16.46
N ALA A 332 -8.84 14.86 15.53
CA ALA A 332 -10.25 14.92 15.85
C ALA A 332 -10.71 13.56 16.42
N PRO A 333 -11.49 13.55 17.52
CA PRO A 333 -12.01 12.30 18.06
C PRO A 333 -13.04 11.70 17.11
N ASN A 334 -12.95 10.39 16.91
CA ASN A 334 -13.90 9.59 16.15
C ASN A 334 -15.05 9.16 17.07
N LYS A 335 -16.12 9.97 17.11
CA LYS A 335 -17.27 9.74 18.01
C LYS A 335 -18.12 8.52 17.63
N SER A 336 -18.07 8.03 16.38
CA SER A 336 -18.85 6.86 15.96
C SER A 336 -18.22 5.54 16.40
N ASP A 337 -16.89 5.50 16.50
CA ASP A 337 -16.14 4.27 16.83
C ASP A 337 -15.60 4.26 18.26
N SER A 338 -15.83 5.34 19.02
CA SER A 338 -15.46 5.41 20.43
C SER A 338 -16.32 4.47 21.28
N VAL A 339 -15.69 3.52 21.95
CA VAL A 339 -16.32 2.67 22.98
C VAL A 339 -15.80 3.08 24.37
N PRO A 340 -16.56 2.83 25.46
CA PRO A 340 -16.08 3.13 26.82
C PRO A 340 -14.70 2.49 27.04
N GLY A 341 -13.71 3.27 27.50
CA GLY A 341 -12.33 2.80 27.71
C GLY A 341 -11.40 2.85 26.48
N HIS A 342 -11.94 3.07 25.27
CA HIS A 342 -11.16 3.20 24.03
C HIS A 342 -11.70 4.31 23.14
N ALA A 343 -11.18 5.52 23.34
CA ALA A 343 -11.36 6.61 22.39
C ALA A 343 -10.63 6.30 21.08
N ALA A 344 -11.29 6.58 19.96
CA ALA A 344 -10.70 6.50 18.62
C ALA A 344 -10.43 7.91 18.09
N TYR A 345 -9.37 8.08 17.30
CA TYR A 345 -8.98 9.36 16.71
C TYR A 345 -8.86 9.23 15.19
N THR A 346 -9.28 10.26 14.45
CA THR A 346 -9.23 10.26 12.98
C THR A 346 -7.93 10.87 12.45
N GLY A 347 -7.79 10.88 11.13
CA GLY A 347 -6.78 11.67 10.42
C GLY A 347 -7.07 13.17 10.37
N GLU A 348 -8.23 13.62 10.84
CA GLU A 348 -8.63 15.02 10.75
C GLU A 348 -8.09 15.88 11.89
N ARG A 349 -7.90 17.17 11.61
CA ARG A 349 -7.41 18.14 12.59
C ARG A 349 -8.45 18.46 13.66
N ASN A 350 -7.99 18.53 14.90
CA ASN A 350 -8.66 19.18 16.01
C ASN A 350 -8.00 20.54 16.26
N SER A 351 -8.79 21.55 16.61
CA SER A 351 -8.27 22.87 16.98
C SER A 351 -7.75 22.92 18.41
N GLN A 352 -8.03 21.90 19.23
CA GLN A 352 -7.57 21.80 20.60
C GLN A 352 -6.58 20.64 20.77
N LEU A 353 -5.59 20.87 21.63
CA LEU A 353 -4.69 19.83 22.12
C LEU A 353 -5.41 19.01 23.19
N GLU A 354 -5.56 17.72 22.94
CA GLU A 354 -6.12 16.76 23.88
C GLU A 354 -5.03 15.90 24.50
N PHE A 355 -5.20 15.58 25.78
CA PHE A 355 -4.31 14.72 26.54
C PHE A 355 -4.98 13.38 26.83
N GLY A 356 -4.19 12.33 26.99
CA GLY A 356 -4.71 11.05 27.42
C GLY A 356 -3.66 10.00 27.76
N ARG A 357 -4.13 8.79 28.04
CA ARG A 357 -3.29 7.62 28.33
C ARG A 357 -3.73 6.44 27.47
N ALA A 358 -2.76 5.81 26.82
CA ALA A 358 -2.94 4.51 26.19
C ALA A 358 -2.21 3.43 27.01
N ARG A 359 -2.84 2.26 27.15
CA ARG A 359 -2.22 1.08 27.80
C ARG A 359 -2.04 0.00 26.74
N ILE A 360 -0.81 -0.47 26.57
CA ILE A 360 -0.45 -1.43 25.51
C ILE A 360 0.14 -2.67 26.17
N ARG A 361 -0.39 -3.85 25.85
CA ARG A 361 0.14 -5.13 26.30
C ARG A 361 1.14 -5.67 25.28
N ILE A 362 2.36 -5.95 25.72
CA ILE A 362 3.46 -6.46 24.89
C ILE A 362 3.45 -8.00 24.88
N PRO A 363 3.52 -8.71 23.74
CA PRO A 363 3.37 -10.16 23.67
C PRO A 363 4.53 -10.91 24.32
N GLU A 364 4.31 -12.16 24.77
CA GLU A 364 5.31 -12.92 25.55
C GLU A 364 6.62 -13.12 24.79
N ASP A 365 6.51 -13.53 23.53
CA ASP A 365 7.64 -13.87 22.64
C ASP A 365 8.15 -12.65 21.82
N HIS A 366 7.87 -11.43 22.30
CA HIS A 366 8.26 -10.20 21.62
C HIS A 366 9.76 -10.16 21.30
N LYS A 367 10.08 -9.82 20.05
CA LYS A 367 11.45 -9.66 19.58
C LYS A 367 11.76 -8.18 19.45
N ILE A 368 12.93 -7.80 19.96
CA ILE A 368 13.42 -6.42 19.86
C ILE A 368 13.42 -5.98 18.40
N GLY A 369 12.78 -4.85 18.17
CA GLY A 369 12.59 -4.27 16.86
C GLY A 369 11.49 -4.92 16.03
N ARG A 370 10.55 -5.66 16.61
CA ARG A 370 9.42 -6.21 15.87
C ARG A 370 8.12 -5.75 16.48
N LEU A 371 7.26 -5.18 15.66
CA LEU A 371 5.88 -4.94 16.07
C LEU A 371 5.05 -6.15 15.67
N GLU A 372 4.89 -7.13 16.56
CA GLU A 372 4.05 -8.29 16.28
C GLU A 372 2.58 -7.88 16.31
N LEU A 373 2.00 -7.70 15.12
CA LEU A 373 0.56 -7.47 14.94
C LEU A 373 -0.11 -8.77 14.49
N PRO A 374 -1.42 -8.94 14.73
CA PRO A 374 -2.17 -10.08 14.24
C PRO A 374 -1.97 -10.21 12.75
N GLY A 375 -1.52 -11.38 12.31
CA GLY A 375 -1.45 -11.67 10.90
C GLY A 375 -2.85 -11.60 10.30
N GLY A 376 -2.98 -10.93 9.18
CA GLY A 376 -4.24 -10.82 8.49
C GLY A 376 -4.01 -10.93 7.01
N LEU A 377 -4.86 -11.70 6.33
CA LEU A 377 -5.07 -11.43 4.92
C LEU A 377 -6.31 -10.57 4.81
N SER A 378 -6.12 -9.28 4.97
CA SER A 378 -7.11 -8.28 4.60
C SER A 378 -7.08 -8.19 3.10
N VAL A 379 -8.07 -8.80 2.47
CA VAL A 379 -8.24 -8.72 1.03
C VAL A 379 -9.35 -7.74 0.88
N PHE A 380 -9.03 -6.62 0.27
CA PHE A 380 -10.02 -5.65 -0.08
C PHE A 380 -10.86 -5.18 1.13
N GLY A 381 -10.23 -4.64 2.19
CA GLY A 381 -10.93 -4.03 3.36
C GLY A 381 -11.86 -4.92 4.18
N PHE A 382 -11.89 -6.21 3.86
CA PHE A 382 -12.43 -7.26 4.70
C PHE A 382 -11.30 -8.20 5.07
N ASP A 383 -11.27 -8.58 6.34
CA ASP A 383 -10.30 -9.54 6.82
C ASP A 383 -10.75 -10.97 6.44
N LEU A 384 -10.29 -11.50 5.29
CA LEU A 384 -10.59 -12.88 4.85
C LEU A 384 -10.03 -13.90 5.83
N ILE A 385 -8.86 -13.60 6.36
CA ILE A 385 -8.25 -14.32 7.48
C ILE A 385 -7.84 -13.24 8.45
N ARG A 386 -8.61 -13.05 9.53
CA ARG A 386 -8.20 -12.24 10.66
C ARG A 386 -7.66 -13.18 11.72
N GLN A 387 -6.36 -13.15 11.98
CA GLN A 387 -5.89 -13.76 13.21
C GLN A 387 -6.52 -12.98 14.36
N ALA A 388 -7.26 -13.67 15.21
CA ALA A 388 -7.77 -13.05 16.42
C ALA A 388 -6.59 -12.44 17.20
N PRO A 389 -6.72 -11.22 17.74
CA PRO A 389 -5.70 -10.65 18.60
C PRO A 389 -5.40 -11.62 19.75
N ASP A 390 -4.12 -11.96 19.94
CA ASP A 390 -3.67 -12.94 20.92
C ASP A 390 -2.65 -12.22 21.82
N PRO A 391 -2.94 -12.03 23.12
CA PRO A 391 -2.07 -11.29 24.04
C PRO A 391 -0.69 -11.91 24.21
N ASN A 392 -0.52 -13.20 23.85
CA ASN A 392 0.78 -13.87 23.92
C ASN A 392 1.62 -13.64 22.67
N LYS A 393 0.98 -13.30 21.54
CA LYS A 393 1.63 -13.23 20.22
C LYS A 393 1.68 -11.83 19.63
N HIS A 394 0.73 -10.96 19.97
CA HIS A 394 0.63 -9.63 19.41
C HIS A 394 0.63 -8.53 20.47
N PHE A 395 1.06 -7.35 20.06
CA PHE A 395 0.79 -6.11 20.79
C PHE A 395 -0.71 -5.86 20.83
N LEU A 396 -1.26 -5.53 22.00
CA LEU A 396 -2.69 -5.21 22.15
C LEU A 396 -2.90 -3.84 22.78
N ILE A 397 -3.80 -3.04 22.20
CA ILE A 397 -4.25 -1.79 22.79
C ILE A 397 -5.35 -2.12 23.81
N ARG A 398 -4.99 -2.09 25.08
CA ARG A 398 -5.87 -2.43 26.22
C ARG A 398 -6.83 -1.32 26.58
N SER A 399 -6.43 -0.06 26.41
CA SER A 399 -7.29 1.10 26.60
C SER A 399 -6.69 2.32 25.92
N VAL A 400 -7.54 3.24 25.48
CA VAL A 400 -7.19 4.61 25.06
C VAL A 400 -8.14 5.56 25.77
N GLN A 401 -7.63 6.24 26.79
CA GLN A 401 -8.43 7.07 27.67
C GLN A 401 -8.06 8.55 27.52
N PRO A 402 -8.97 9.40 27.00
CA PRO A 402 -8.83 10.84 27.10
C PRO A 402 -8.81 11.26 28.57
N LEU A 403 -7.89 12.15 28.91
CA LEU A 403 -7.72 12.66 30.27
C LEU A 403 -8.05 14.15 30.31
N THR A 404 -8.68 14.59 31.39
CA THR A 404 -8.74 16.02 31.70
C THR A 404 -7.34 16.53 32.02
N SER A 405 -7.12 17.85 31.95
CA SER A 405 -5.84 18.43 32.36
C SER A 405 -5.46 18.06 33.79
N GLU A 406 -6.42 18.04 34.72
CA GLU A 406 -6.18 17.64 36.11
C GLU A 406 -5.74 16.17 36.22
N GLN A 407 -6.40 15.26 35.50
CA GLN A 407 -6.02 13.84 35.50
C GLN A 407 -4.65 13.60 34.86
N TRP A 408 -4.31 14.34 33.80
CA TRP A 408 -3.00 14.32 33.18
C TRP A 408 -1.92 14.79 34.17
N ASP A 409 -2.17 15.92 34.84
CA ASP A 409 -1.25 16.50 35.80
C ASP A 409 -0.99 15.55 36.98
N ASP A 410 -2.06 15.04 37.58
CA ASP A 410 -2.01 14.08 38.70
C ASP A 410 -1.23 12.81 38.31
N LEU A 411 -1.41 12.34 37.08
CA LEU A 411 -0.74 11.14 36.59
C LEU A 411 0.78 11.37 36.46
N ILE A 412 1.21 12.50 35.89
CA ILE A 412 2.63 12.83 35.78
C ILE A 412 3.25 12.99 37.17
N ASP A 413 2.59 13.74 38.06
CA ASP A 413 3.08 14.01 39.41
C ASP A 413 3.16 12.73 40.26
N SER A 414 2.21 11.79 40.07
CA SER A 414 2.20 10.51 40.78
C SER A 414 3.35 9.58 40.38
N VAL A 415 3.78 9.62 39.10
CA VAL A 415 4.92 8.84 38.62
C VAL A 415 6.24 9.50 39.04
N GLY A 416 6.25 10.83 39.21
CA GLY A 416 7.41 11.64 39.58
C GLY A 416 8.65 11.47 38.67
N PRO A 417 8.49 11.35 37.33
CA PRO A 417 9.61 11.08 36.45
C PRO A 417 10.52 12.31 36.34
N LYS A 418 11.84 12.10 36.37
CA LYS A 418 12.82 13.18 36.10
C LYS A 418 13.10 13.38 34.62
N ASP A 419 12.82 12.35 33.83
CA ASP A 419 13.16 12.24 32.42
C ASP A 419 11.92 11.77 31.63
N ALA A 420 11.72 12.29 30.42
CA ALA A 420 10.66 11.88 29.50
C ALA A 420 11.20 11.68 28.08
N VAL A 421 10.59 10.79 27.31
CA VAL A 421 10.84 10.63 25.88
C VAL A 421 9.57 10.92 25.12
N ILE A 422 9.65 11.86 24.17
CA ILE A 422 8.56 12.18 23.27
C ILE A 422 8.83 11.50 21.92
N PHE A 423 7.90 10.68 21.46
CA PHE A 423 7.91 10.15 20.10
C PHE A 423 6.97 10.99 19.22
N VAL A 424 7.46 11.39 18.04
CA VAL A 424 6.69 12.10 17.01
C VAL A 424 6.71 11.26 15.73
N HIS A 425 5.54 10.73 15.36
CA HIS A 425 5.38 9.88 14.18
C HIS A 425 5.52 10.65 12.85
N GLY A 426 5.66 9.91 11.76
CA GLY A 426 5.83 10.44 10.40
C GLY A 426 4.50 10.65 9.66
N PHE A 427 4.59 10.83 8.33
CA PHE A 427 3.44 10.88 7.43
C PHE A 427 2.79 9.50 7.30
N ASN A 428 1.54 9.46 6.83
CA ASN A 428 0.81 8.21 6.59
C ASN A 428 0.59 7.35 7.85
N ASN A 429 0.60 7.91 9.07
CA ASN A 429 0.40 7.13 10.30
C ASN A 429 -0.98 7.37 10.93
N SER A 430 -1.65 6.31 11.37
CA SER A 430 -2.83 6.40 12.24
C SER A 430 -2.44 6.80 13.67
N PHE A 431 -3.43 7.05 14.53
CA PHE A 431 -3.16 7.27 15.96
C PHE A 431 -2.60 6.00 16.61
N GLU A 432 -3.20 4.86 16.30
CA GLU A 432 -2.87 3.55 16.82
C GLU A 432 -1.45 3.12 16.41
N ASP A 433 -1.03 3.41 15.16
CA ASP A 433 0.34 3.19 14.70
C ASP A 433 1.35 3.91 15.60
N GLY A 434 1.08 5.18 15.92
CA GLY A 434 1.91 6.00 16.79
C GLY A 434 2.01 5.43 18.20
N VAL A 435 0.86 5.01 18.77
CA VAL A 435 0.76 4.42 20.11
C VAL A 435 1.53 3.11 20.21
N LEU A 436 1.33 2.20 19.24
CA LEU A 436 2.01 0.92 19.19
C LEU A 436 3.51 1.08 19.00
N ARG A 437 3.93 2.03 18.14
CA ARG A 437 5.33 2.28 17.86
C ARG A 437 6.08 2.81 19.08
N ILE A 438 5.53 3.79 19.81
CA ILE A 438 6.19 4.25 21.05
C ILE A 438 6.18 3.17 22.14
N ALA A 439 5.15 2.32 22.22
CA ALA A 439 5.12 1.20 23.16
C ALA A 439 6.25 0.21 22.87
N GLN A 440 6.45 -0.15 21.60
CA GLN A 440 7.56 -0.99 21.15
C GLN A 440 8.92 -0.35 21.45
N ILE A 441 9.12 0.92 21.06
CA ILE A 441 10.36 1.65 21.33
C ILE A 441 10.66 1.68 22.84
N THR A 442 9.67 2.03 23.67
CA THR A 442 9.85 2.14 25.13
C THR A 442 10.21 0.80 25.76
N TRP A 443 9.53 -0.26 25.34
CA TRP A 443 9.79 -1.62 25.81
C TRP A 443 11.19 -2.09 25.39
N ASP A 444 11.55 -1.90 24.13
CA ASP A 444 12.83 -2.37 23.60
C ASP A 444 14.04 -1.64 24.17
N LEU A 445 13.89 -0.33 24.39
CA LEU A 445 14.90 0.48 25.06
C LEU A 445 14.98 0.21 26.56
N GLN A 446 14.00 -0.51 27.14
CA GLN A 446 13.79 -0.65 28.57
C GLN A 446 13.74 0.72 29.29
N TYR A 447 13.16 1.72 28.62
CA TYR A 447 13.16 3.10 29.07
C TYR A 447 12.43 3.24 30.40
N LYS A 448 13.03 3.95 31.36
CA LYS A 448 12.52 4.10 32.73
C LYS A 448 11.87 5.45 33.01
N GLY A 449 11.99 6.40 32.09
CA GLY A 449 11.32 7.69 32.18
C GLY A 449 9.88 7.63 31.68
N LEU A 450 9.29 8.80 31.48
CA LEU A 450 7.92 8.95 31.00
C LEU A 450 7.84 8.86 29.46
N PRO A 451 7.20 7.83 28.88
CA PRO A 451 6.97 7.77 27.43
C PRO A 451 5.74 8.61 27.04
N VAL A 452 5.93 9.52 26.09
CA VAL A 452 4.89 10.43 25.60
C VAL A 452 4.80 10.36 24.08
N LEU A 453 3.61 10.07 23.54
CA LEU A 453 3.32 10.21 22.11
C LEU A 453 2.83 11.63 21.83
N PHE A 454 3.42 12.32 20.86
CA PHE A 454 2.78 13.46 20.23
C PHE A 454 2.19 13.05 18.88
N SER A 455 0.86 13.04 18.79
CA SER A 455 0.13 12.56 17.62
C SER A 455 -0.54 13.70 16.88
N TRP A 456 -0.05 14.01 15.68
CA TRP A 456 -0.56 15.08 14.81
C TRP A 456 -1.46 14.51 13.71
N ALA A 457 -2.33 15.34 13.13
CA ALA A 457 -3.35 14.93 12.16
C ALA A 457 -2.77 14.54 10.79
N SER A 458 -2.20 13.34 10.72
CA SER A 458 -1.86 12.64 9.48
C SER A 458 -3.04 11.79 9.04
N ARG A 459 -3.45 11.89 7.77
CA ARG A 459 -4.57 11.15 7.21
C ARG A 459 -4.31 9.67 6.97
N GLY A 460 -3.09 9.20 7.20
CA GLY A 460 -2.78 7.79 6.97
C GLY A 460 -2.66 7.42 5.51
N GLU A 461 -2.64 8.42 4.61
CA GLU A 461 -2.65 8.22 3.16
C GLU A 461 -1.56 8.99 2.41
N ILE A 462 -1.00 8.31 1.41
CA ILE A 462 0.04 8.85 0.53
C ILE A 462 -0.50 10.05 -0.24
N ALA A 463 -1.73 9.93 -0.77
CA ALA A 463 -2.40 10.96 -1.57
C ALA A 463 -2.56 12.30 -0.83
N ASP A 464 -2.55 12.27 0.51
CA ASP A 464 -2.77 13.41 1.38
C ASP A 464 -1.46 14.09 1.84
N TYR A 465 -0.32 13.83 1.18
CA TYR A 465 0.98 14.40 1.55
C TYR A 465 0.95 15.93 1.79
N GLU A 466 0.28 16.70 0.92
CA GLU A 466 0.14 18.15 1.13
C GLU A 466 -0.73 18.50 2.35
N TYR A 467 -1.80 17.75 2.58
CA TYR A 467 -2.62 17.91 3.77
C TYR A 467 -1.79 17.63 5.01
N ASP A 468 -1.06 16.52 5.05
CA ASP A 468 -0.22 16.08 6.16
C ASP A 468 0.87 17.11 6.46
N ARG A 469 1.57 17.61 5.44
CA ARG A 469 2.57 18.67 5.61
C ARG A 469 1.98 19.94 6.21
N ASN A 470 0.80 20.34 5.75
CA ASN A 470 0.09 21.50 6.32
C ASN A 470 -0.42 21.21 7.75
N SER A 471 -0.80 19.97 8.05
CA SER A 471 -1.24 19.54 9.38
C SER A 471 -0.09 19.58 10.37
N ALA A 472 1.11 19.14 9.96
CA ALA A 472 2.33 19.25 10.75
C ALA A 472 2.62 20.72 11.12
N LEU A 473 2.49 21.64 10.17
CA LEU A 473 2.65 23.08 10.44
C LEU A 473 1.58 23.65 11.39
N VAL A 474 0.35 23.17 11.32
CA VAL A 474 -0.73 23.56 12.26
C VAL A 474 -0.45 23.02 13.67
N ALA A 475 0.16 21.84 13.79
CA ALA A 475 0.44 21.18 15.07
C ALA A 475 1.61 21.79 15.87
N ARG A 476 2.38 22.72 15.29
CA ARG A 476 3.58 23.32 15.92
C ARG A 476 3.29 23.93 17.29
N GLU A 477 2.20 24.70 17.40
CA GLU A 477 1.87 25.37 18.65
C GLU A 477 1.51 24.35 19.74
N ALA A 478 0.74 23.33 19.41
CA ALA A 478 0.39 22.26 20.33
C ALA A 478 1.62 21.44 20.77
N PHE A 479 2.59 21.23 19.88
CA PHE A 479 3.86 20.60 20.24
C PHE A 479 4.63 21.44 21.25
N MET A 480 4.74 22.75 21.04
CA MET A 480 5.38 23.66 22.00
C MET A 480 4.63 23.68 23.35
N GLN A 481 3.29 23.67 23.34
CA GLN A 481 2.48 23.57 24.56
C GLN A 481 2.74 22.27 25.34
N LEU A 482 2.97 21.14 24.66
CA LEU A 482 3.37 19.89 25.31
C LEU A 482 4.75 20.04 25.98
N LEU A 483 5.73 20.64 25.29
CA LEU A 483 7.07 20.86 25.86
C LEU A 483 6.98 21.74 27.11
N ASP A 484 6.23 22.84 27.05
CA ASP A 484 6.04 23.74 28.18
C ASP A 484 5.33 23.03 29.36
N ASN A 485 4.32 22.19 29.08
CA ASN A 485 3.64 21.41 30.11
C ASN A 485 4.62 20.46 30.83
N LEU A 486 5.40 19.67 30.09
CA LEU A 486 6.34 18.72 30.70
C LEU A 486 7.48 19.44 31.45
N ARG A 487 8.00 20.52 30.87
CA ARG A 487 9.17 21.25 31.39
C ARG A 487 8.83 22.20 32.54
N GLU A 488 7.95 23.16 32.26
CA GLU A 488 7.72 24.30 33.15
C GLU A 488 6.72 23.96 34.25
N LYS A 489 5.70 23.14 33.93
CA LYS A 489 4.67 22.75 34.90
C LYS A 489 5.10 21.58 35.79
N HIS A 490 5.64 20.51 35.19
CA HIS A 490 6.01 19.29 35.92
C HIS A 490 7.49 19.17 36.26
N GLY A 491 8.33 20.12 35.82
CA GLY A 491 9.75 20.16 36.20
C GLY A 491 10.58 19.00 35.64
N ILE A 492 10.15 18.35 34.55
CA ILE A 492 10.88 17.24 33.94
C ILE A 492 12.21 17.75 33.38
N THR A 493 13.32 17.34 34.01
CA THR A 493 14.65 17.91 33.76
C THR A 493 15.32 17.45 32.47
N LYS A 494 14.96 16.27 31.93
CA LYS A 494 15.45 15.80 30.63
C LYS A 494 14.29 15.32 29.77
N VAL A 495 13.87 16.15 28.82
CA VAL A 495 12.92 15.76 27.79
C VAL A 495 13.70 15.40 26.53
N HIS A 496 13.67 14.12 26.16
CA HIS A 496 14.23 13.58 24.92
C HIS A 496 13.15 13.57 23.84
N ILE A 497 13.55 13.69 22.57
CA ILE A 497 12.63 13.64 21.42
C ILE A 497 13.20 12.68 20.39
N ILE A 498 12.35 11.76 19.93
CA ILE A 498 12.58 10.90 18.77
C ILE A 498 11.54 11.30 17.73
N ALA A 499 12.00 11.88 16.63
CA ALA A 499 11.11 12.29 15.54
C ALA A 499 11.44 11.49 14.27
N HIS A 500 10.40 10.99 13.61
CA HIS A 500 10.53 10.16 12.41
C HIS A 500 9.99 10.89 11.18
N SER A 501 10.73 10.86 10.06
CA SER A 501 10.27 11.35 8.75
C SER A 501 9.68 12.77 8.83
N MET A 502 8.43 12.98 8.40
CA MET A 502 7.73 14.27 8.47
C MET A 502 7.49 14.78 9.90
N GLY A 503 7.51 13.89 10.91
CA GLY A 503 7.55 14.30 12.31
C GLY A 503 8.82 15.10 12.65
N SER A 504 9.94 14.82 11.98
CA SER A 504 11.17 15.63 12.11
C SER A 504 10.99 17.04 11.56
N PHE A 505 10.23 17.19 10.47
CA PHE A 505 9.86 18.50 9.93
C PHE A 505 9.02 19.29 10.93
N LEU A 506 8.00 18.67 11.52
CA LEU A 506 7.18 19.28 12.57
C LEU A 506 8.05 19.78 13.73
N VAL A 507 8.87 18.89 14.29
CA VAL A 507 9.69 19.20 15.47
C VAL A 507 10.71 20.29 15.18
N LEU A 508 11.44 20.19 14.06
CA LEU A 508 12.47 21.15 13.72
C LEU A 508 11.88 22.53 13.43
N ASP A 509 10.80 22.58 12.64
CA ASP A 509 10.13 23.84 12.30
C ASP A 509 9.51 24.51 13.55
N ALA A 510 8.86 23.73 14.43
CA ALA A 510 8.31 24.24 15.67
C ALA A 510 9.37 24.85 16.59
N LEU A 511 10.50 24.18 16.77
CA LEU A 511 11.59 24.64 17.63
C LEU A 511 12.32 25.84 17.02
N ALA A 512 12.69 25.76 15.73
CA ALA A 512 13.45 26.82 15.06
C ALA A 512 12.67 28.15 14.96
N ASN A 513 11.34 28.07 14.88
CA ASN A 513 10.46 29.23 14.81
C ASN A 513 9.79 29.60 16.15
N ALA A 514 10.18 28.94 17.24
CA ALA A 514 9.66 29.24 18.56
C ALA A 514 10.08 30.67 18.98
N ARG A 515 9.14 31.44 19.55
CA ARG A 515 9.46 32.75 20.15
C ARG A 515 10.48 32.63 21.27
N GLN A 516 10.40 31.53 22.00
CA GLN A 516 11.31 31.14 23.06
C GLN A 516 11.50 29.62 22.97
N LEU A 517 12.74 29.19 22.83
CA LEU A 517 13.08 27.78 22.92
C LEU A 517 12.86 27.29 24.37
N PRO A 518 12.51 26.02 24.56
CA PRO A 518 12.49 25.45 25.90
C PRO A 518 13.87 25.58 26.56
N GLY A 519 13.91 25.51 27.89
CA GLY A 519 15.18 25.40 28.63
C GLY A 519 15.98 24.14 28.24
N ALA A 520 17.09 23.86 28.92
CA ALA A 520 17.95 22.73 28.58
C ALA A 520 17.21 21.38 28.52
N MET A 521 17.26 20.73 27.37
CA MET A 521 16.59 19.47 26.99
C MET A 521 17.58 18.29 26.98
N GLY A 522 17.04 17.08 26.85
CA GLY A 522 17.80 15.85 26.71
C GLY A 522 18.40 15.69 25.31
N GLN A 523 18.04 14.60 24.63
CA GLN A 523 18.56 14.24 23.32
C GLN A 523 17.49 14.48 22.24
N LEU A 524 17.88 14.99 21.07
CA LEU A 524 17.02 15.04 19.88
C LEU A 524 17.56 14.07 18.83
N ILE A 525 16.77 13.04 18.51
CA ILE A 525 17.05 12.03 17.50
C ILE A 525 16.11 12.25 16.33
N LEU A 526 16.66 12.51 15.15
CA LEU A 526 15.94 12.72 13.90
C LEU A 526 16.20 11.52 12.98
N ALA A 527 15.19 10.67 12.82
CA ALA A 527 15.25 9.46 12.02
C ALA A 527 14.67 9.70 10.63
N ALA A 528 15.50 9.59 9.60
CA ALA A 528 15.15 9.83 8.19
C ALA A 528 14.34 11.13 7.98
N PRO A 529 14.82 12.30 8.43
CA PRO A 529 14.04 13.52 8.41
C PRO A 529 13.59 13.91 6.99
N ASP A 530 12.27 13.97 6.80
CA ASP A 530 11.65 14.52 5.60
C ASP A 530 11.60 16.05 5.69
N VAL A 531 12.78 16.65 5.69
CA VAL A 531 13.01 18.09 5.78
C VAL A 531 13.84 18.49 4.57
N ASP A 532 13.52 19.62 3.97
CA ASP A 532 14.39 20.25 2.97
C ASP A 532 15.83 20.35 3.51
N ARG A 533 16.81 19.89 2.71
CA ARG A 533 18.21 19.80 3.13
C ARG A 533 18.82 21.15 3.52
N ASP A 534 18.38 22.24 2.90
CA ASP A 534 18.85 23.59 3.21
C ASP A 534 18.12 24.20 4.40
N GLN A 535 16.81 23.95 4.55
CA GLN A 535 16.06 24.24 5.78
C GLN A 535 16.74 23.58 6.98
N PHE A 536 17.03 22.28 6.88
CA PHE A 536 17.67 21.53 7.97
C PHE A 536 19.02 22.13 8.37
N LYS A 537 19.87 22.47 7.39
CA LYS A 537 21.17 23.11 7.63
C LYS A 537 21.05 24.47 8.31
N ALA A 538 20.00 25.22 8.01
CA ALA A 538 19.75 26.53 8.61
C ALA A 538 19.21 26.41 10.05
N GLU A 539 18.36 25.43 10.32
CA GLU A 539 17.60 25.34 11.57
C GLU A 539 18.31 24.51 12.65
N ILE A 540 18.95 23.38 12.31
CA ILE A 540 19.56 22.51 13.31
C ILE A 540 20.64 23.19 14.19
N PRO A 541 21.48 24.13 13.68
CA PRO A 541 22.47 24.81 14.52
C PRO A 541 21.84 25.69 15.61
N LEU A 542 20.60 26.15 15.43
CA LEU A 542 19.88 26.95 16.41
C LEU A 542 19.58 26.16 17.69
N LEU A 543 19.51 24.83 17.59
CA LEU A 543 19.12 23.94 18.67
C LEU A 543 20.30 23.43 19.51
N GLY A 544 21.55 23.70 19.10
CA GLY A 544 22.75 23.12 19.72
C GLY A 544 23.01 23.51 21.18
N LYS A 545 22.38 24.60 21.67
CA LYS A 545 22.42 24.98 23.10
C LYS A 545 21.22 24.46 23.90
N THR A 546 20.14 24.09 23.20
CA THR A 546 18.91 23.62 23.82
C THR A 546 19.02 22.14 24.14
N PHE A 547 19.58 21.32 23.24
CA PHE A 547 19.71 19.88 23.46
C PHE A 547 21.11 19.49 23.90
N SER A 548 21.19 18.51 24.81
CA SER A 548 22.44 17.90 25.25
C SER A 548 23.12 17.09 24.15
N GLY A 549 22.36 16.63 23.15
CA GLY A 549 22.88 16.03 21.93
C GLY A 549 21.85 16.01 20.81
N LEU A 550 22.37 16.06 19.58
CA LEU A 550 21.62 16.06 18.33
C LEU A 550 22.13 14.88 17.50
N THR A 551 21.23 14.04 17.02
CA THR A 551 21.56 12.85 16.21
C THR A 551 20.69 12.79 14.95
N LEU A 552 21.32 12.50 13.82
CA LEU A 552 20.70 12.29 12.51
C LEU A 552 20.97 10.87 12.05
N TYR A 553 19.93 10.07 11.83
CA TYR A 553 20.00 8.84 11.05
C TYR A 553 19.55 9.11 9.62
N ALA A 554 20.42 8.84 8.64
CA ALA A 554 20.18 9.06 7.22
C ALA A 554 20.48 7.79 6.40
N SER A 555 19.79 7.59 5.28
CA SER A 555 19.99 6.42 4.41
C SER A 555 19.87 6.77 2.93
N SER A 556 20.69 6.14 2.09
CA SER A 556 20.60 6.19 0.62
C SER A 556 19.53 5.26 0.05
N ASN A 557 19.00 4.35 0.88
CA ASN A 557 18.04 3.32 0.48
C ASN A 557 16.63 3.65 0.96
N ASP A 558 16.34 4.92 1.23
CA ASP A 558 15.05 5.35 1.74
C ASP A 558 14.09 5.67 0.59
N ARG A 559 13.31 4.67 0.18
CA ARG A 559 12.29 4.81 -0.86
C ARG A 559 11.20 5.82 -0.51
N ALA A 560 10.91 6.04 0.79
CA ALA A 560 9.91 7.01 1.25
C ALA A 560 10.44 8.46 1.17
N LEU A 561 11.74 8.67 1.39
CA LEU A 561 12.39 9.95 1.13
C LEU A 561 12.60 10.20 -0.37
N GLU A 562 12.95 9.20 -1.17
CA GLU A 562 13.04 9.34 -2.64
C GLU A 562 11.73 9.85 -3.24
N ALA A 563 10.66 9.19 -2.83
CA ALA A 563 9.28 9.58 -2.96
C ALA A 563 8.99 11.06 -2.61
N SER A 564 9.34 11.47 -1.38
CA SER A 564 9.12 12.84 -0.92
C SER A 564 9.94 13.87 -1.70
N MET A 565 11.18 13.54 -2.08
CA MET A 565 12.00 14.40 -2.94
C MET A 565 11.29 14.68 -4.27
N LYS A 566 10.73 13.65 -4.91
CA LYS A 566 9.99 13.81 -6.18
C LYS A 566 8.79 14.76 -6.01
N LEU A 567 8.01 14.60 -4.94
CA LEU A 567 6.87 15.49 -4.66
C LEU A 567 7.25 16.93 -4.40
N ALA A 568 8.40 17.17 -3.79
CA ALA A 568 8.90 18.53 -3.60
C ALA A 568 9.71 19.07 -4.78
N GLY A 569 9.60 18.48 -5.97
CA GLY A 569 10.28 18.99 -7.16
C GLY A 569 11.77 18.61 -7.21
N ASN A 570 12.10 17.41 -6.75
CA ASN A 570 13.47 16.86 -6.67
C ASN A 570 14.40 17.65 -5.74
N ILE A 571 13.82 18.21 -4.67
CA ILE A 571 14.57 18.91 -3.62
C ILE A 571 15.17 17.87 -2.66
N PRO A 572 16.50 17.87 -2.42
CA PRO A 572 17.14 16.93 -1.51
C PRO A 572 16.56 16.97 -0.09
N ARG A 573 16.38 15.80 0.52
CA ARG A 573 15.96 15.68 1.93
C ARG A 573 17.13 15.53 2.87
N ALA A 574 16.91 15.92 4.13
CA ALA A 574 17.93 15.83 5.17
C ALA A 574 18.24 14.39 5.60
N GLY A 575 17.27 13.49 5.50
CA GLY A 575 17.44 12.06 5.80
C GLY A 575 18.04 11.24 4.65
N ASP A 576 18.25 11.83 3.48
CA ASP A 576 18.84 11.15 2.32
C ASP A 576 20.37 11.17 2.37
N VAL A 577 20.99 10.13 1.80
CA VAL A 577 22.44 10.03 1.61
C VAL A 577 22.77 10.04 0.11
N PRO A 578 22.96 11.23 -0.48
CA PRO A 578 23.37 11.34 -1.88
C PRO A 578 24.82 10.88 -2.09
N PRO A 579 25.28 10.76 -3.36
CA PRO A 579 26.64 10.28 -3.68
C PRO A 579 27.79 11.07 -3.03
N ASP A 580 27.56 12.34 -2.67
CA ASP A 580 28.52 13.20 -1.95
C ASP A 580 28.49 13.03 -0.42
N GLY A 581 27.58 12.21 0.10
CA GLY A 581 27.43 11.83 1.50
C GLY A 581 26.30 12.58 2.24
N PRO A 582 26.04 12.20 3.51
CA PRO A 582 24.98 12.80 4.31
C PRO A 582 25.26 14.25 4.71
N ILE A 583 24.29 14.91 5.33
CA ILE A 583 24.51 16.22 5.98
C ILE A 583 25.56 16.07 7.10
N VAL A 584 26.58 16.93 7.10
CA VAL A 584 27.58 17.03 8.18
C VAL A 584 27.59 18.45 8.72
N ILE A 585 27.24 18.60 10.00
CA ILE A 585 27.15 19.89 10.71
C ILE A 585 27.84 19.76 12.06
N GLN A 586 28.58 20.80 12.47
CA GLN A 586 29.24 20.81 13.77
C GLN A 586 28.22 20.67 14.92
N GLY A 587 28.45 19.72 15.82
CA GLY A 587 27.56 19.45 16.96
C GLY A 587 26.47 18.41 16.68
N LEU A 588 26.19 18.10 15.41
CA LEU A 588 25.29 17.03 15.00
C LEU A 588 26.06 15.71 14.84
N ASP A 589 25.58 14.65 15.48
CA ASP A 589 26.05 13.29 15.19
C ASP A 589 25.31 12.75 13.98
N THR A 590 25.97 12.70 12.83
CA THR A 590 25.43 12.13 11.60
C THR A 590 25.83 10.67 11.47
N LEU A 591 24.83 9.81 11.31
CA LEU A 591 24.97 8.37 11.09
C LEU A 591 24.30 7.98 9.77
N ASP A 592 25.11 7.45 8.86
CA ASP A 592 24.66 6.77 7.65
C ASP A 592 24.29 5.31 7.99
N VAL A 593 23.01 5.01 7.87
CA VAL A 593 22.41 3.71 8.21
C VAL A 593 22.06 2.90 6.95
N SER A 594 22.55 3.30 5.78
CA SER A 594 22.21 2.67 4.48
C SER A 594 22.53 1.18 4.45
N SER A 595 23.56 0.75 5.17
CA SER A 595 24.01 -0.64 5.23
C SER A 595 23.05 -1.57 5.98
N LEU A 596 22.11 -1.03 6.76
CA LEU A 596 21.19 -1.81 7.58
C LEU A 596 19.98 -2.36 6.78
N GLY A 597 19.78 -1.99 5.51
CA GLY A 597 18.79 -2.60 4.61
C GLY A 597 18.26 -1.72 3.45
N GLU A 598 17.57 -2.33 2.48
CA GLU A 598 17.00 -1.66 1.29
C GLU A 598 15.66 -0.93 1.54
N GLU A 599 15.00 -1.20 2.68
CA GLU A 599 13.73 -0.57 3.08
C GLU A 599 13.80 -0.07 4.53
N MET A 600 14.90 0.59 4.91
CA MET A 600 15.18 1.05 6.27
C MET A 600 14.15 2.03 6.86
N PHE A 601 13.33 2.64 6.00
CA PHE A 601 12.23 3.54 6.34
C PHE A 601 11.06 3.38 5.36
N GLY A 602 10.94 2.20 4.72
CA GLY A 602 9.87 1.89 3.78
C GLY A 602 8.48 1.91 4.45
N LEU A 603 7.44 1.92 3.63
CA LEU A 603 6.07 2.24 4.05
C LEU A 603 5.28 1.06 4.59
N ASN A 604 5.98 -0.03 4.94
CA ASN A 604 5.49 -0.98 5.94
C ASN A 604 5.81 -0.51 7.38
N HIS A 605 6.05 0.80 7.55
CA HIS A 605 5.99 1.54 8.82
C HIS A 605 6.86 1.04 9.97
N GLY A 606 8.18 1.18 9.88
CA GLY A 606 8.97 1.57 11.06
C GLY A 606 10.35 0.94 11.27
N THR A 607 11.08 0.65 10.21
CA THR A 607 12.38 -0.05 10.25
C THR A 607 13.49 0.64 11.05
N PHE A 608 13.44 1.96 11.28
CA PHE A 608 14.37 2.67 12.19
C PHE A 608 14.30 2.15 13.63
N ALA A 609 13.11 1.73 14.05
CA ALA A 609 12.85 1.10 15.33
C ALA A 609 12.75 -0.43 15.20
N GLU A 610 13.15 -1.01 14.06
CA GLU A 610 13.25 -2.46 13.87
C GLU A 610 14.69 -2.98 13.81
N ALA A 611 15.61 -2.14 13.31
CA ALA A 611 17.01 -2.49 13.27
C ALA A 611 17.59 -2.51 14.68
N ARG A 612 17.92 -3.71 15.17
CA ARG A 612 18.52 -3.90 16.50
C ARG A 612 19.71 -2.97 16.78
N PRO A 613 20.66 -2.76 15.86
CA PRO A 613 21.75 -1.81 16.09
C PRO A 613 21.28 -0.38 16.38
N LEU A 614 20.21 0.10 15.74
CA LEU A 614 19.67 1.44 16.01
C LEU A 614 18.95 1.51 17.35
N ILE A 615 18.27 0.45 17.77
CA ILE A 615 17.65 0.38 19.10
C ILE A 615 18.73 0.42 20.20
N ASP A 616 19.78 -0.38 20.04
CA ASP A 616 20.90 -0.38 20.99
C ASP A 616 21.60 0.99 21.00
N ASP A 617 21.75 1.62 19.83
CA ASP A 617 22.32 2.96 19.69
C ASP A 617 21.47 4.02 20.42
N MET A 618 20.16 4.06 20.15
CA MET A 618 19.21 4.94 20.83
C MET A 618 19.21 4.70 22.34
N SER A 619 19.35 3.45 22.79
CA SER A 619 19.44 3.14 24.23
C SER A 619 20.65 3.81 24.87
N LEU A 620 21.81 3.78 24.21
CA LEU A 620 23.03 4.45 24.69
C LEU A 620 22.92 5.98 24.64
N ILE A 621 22.27 6.53 23.61
CA ILE A 621 22.01 7.98 23.51
C ILE A 621 21.11 8.44 24.65
N LEU A 622 19.98 7.76 24.87
CA LEU A 622 18.97 8.21 25.83
C LEU A 622 19.38 7.96 27.28
N SER A 623 20.01 6.82 27.57
CA SER A 623 20.41 6.46 28.94
C SER A 623 21.69 7.16 29.40
N GLN A 624 22.65 7.38 28.50
CA GLN A 624 24.00 7.84 28.86
C GLN A 624 24.43 9.13 28.14
N GLY A 625 23.73 9.54 27.08
CA GLY A 625 24.10 10.71 26.29
C GLY A 625 25.41 10.55 25.53
N LEU A 626 25.75 9.31 25.14
CA LEU A 626 27.01 9.03 24.44
C LEU A 626 27.01 9.64 23.04
N ARG A 627 28.19 10.11 22.62
CA ARG A 627 28.49 10.51 21.24
C ARG A 627 29.12 9.31 20.51
N PRO A 628 29.02 9.19 19.18
CA PRO A 628 29.65 8.11 18.45
C PRO A 628 31.19 8.16 18.57
N PRO A 629 31.89 7.00 18.48
CA PRO A 629 31.31 5.68 18.28
C PRO A 629 30.73 5.14 19.58
N ARG A 630 29.50 4.66 19.53
CA ARG A 630 28.76 4.05 20.64
C ARG A 630 28.76 2.53 20.54
N LEU A 631 28.73 2.03 19.31
CA LEU A 631 28.68 0.61 18.98
C LEU A 631 29.92 0.22 18.17
N ALA A 632 30.28 -1.07 18.18
CA ALA A 632 31.44 -1.57 17.44
C ALA A 632 31.22 -1.55 15.93
N GLU A 633 29.95 -1.58 15.54
CA GLU A 633 29.40 -1.53 14.20
C GLU A 633 29.53 -0.13 13.59
N GLU A 634 29.67 0.92 14.39
CA GLU A 634 29.83 2.30 13.93
C GLU A 634 31.27 2.57 13.48
N ARG A 635 31.43 2.84 12.19
CA ARG A 635 32.72 3.15 11.56
C ARG A 635 32.83 4.63 11.23
N PRO A 636 33.96 5.29 11.56
CA PRO A 636 34.17 6.67 11.18
C PRO A 636 34.35 6.77 9.66
N VAL A 637 33.91 7.88 9.07
CA VAL A 637 34.15 8.17 7.66
C VAL A 637 35.01 9.44 7.51
N PRO A 638 36.17 9.35 6.82
CA PRO A 638 36.79 8.14 6.27
C PRO A 638 37.43 7.27 7.38
N ASP A 639 37.51 5.94 7.16
CA ASP A 639 37.89 4.94 8.18
C ASP A 639 39.21 5.22 8.92
N ASN A 640 40.14 5.96 8.28
CA ASN A 640 41.46 6.30 8.81
C ASN A 640 41.77 7.82 8.79
N GLY A 641 40.77 8.69 8.59
CA GLY A 641 41.00 10.13 8.50
C GLY A 641 40.56 10.90 9.75
N THR A 642 41.43 11.82 10.16
CA THR A 642 41.14 12.86 11.15
C THR A 642 41.10 14.21 10.43
N PRO A 643 40.03 15.01 10.56
CA PRO A 643 38.85 14.79 11.41
C PRO A 643 37.84 13.79 10.82
N VAL A 644 37.16 13.05 11.70
CA VAL A 644 35.99 12.22 11.34
C VAL A 644 34.88 13.14 10.83
N ARG A 645 34.34 12.84 9.65
CA ARG A 645 33.25 13.64 9.05
C ARG A 645 31.88 13.21 9.53
N TYR A 646 31.61 11.90 9.51
CA TYR A 646 30.37 11.29 9.97
C TYR A 646 30.63 9.81 10.29
N TRP A 647 29.61 9.10 10.75
CA TRP A 647 29.68 7.67 11.08
C TRP A 647 28.80 6.86 10.15
N ARG A 648 29.17 5.62 9.87
CA ARG A 648 28.33 4.68 9.13
C ARG A 648 28.21 3.37 9.88
N PHE A 649 27.08 2.69 9.76
CA PHE A 649 26.98 1.32 10.24
C PHE A 649 27.71 0.36 9.29
N SER A 650 28.41 -0.63 9.84
CA SER A 650 28.92 -1.78 9.10
C SER A 650 27.98 -2.98 9.27
N GLN A 651 27.82 -3.77 8.20
CA GLN A 651 27.08 -5.03 8.24
C GLN A 651 27.82 -6.11 9.02
#